data_AF-A0A285MW86-F1
#
_entry.id   AF-A0A285MW86-F1
#
_cell.length_a   1.000
_cell.length_b   1.000
_cell.length_c   1.000
_cell.angle_alpha   90.00
_cell.angle_beta   90.00
_cell.angle_gamma   90.00
#
_symmetry.space_group_name_H-M   'P 1'
#
loop_
_entity.id
_entity.type
_entity.pdbx_description
1 polymer ?
#
loop_
_entity_poly.entity_id
_entity_poly.type
_entity_poly.pdbx_seq_one_letter_code
_entity_poly.pdbx_strand_id
1 'polypeptide(L)'
;MKRFFIFISMALFCVQTQRAQNFQFKASEIEIPYKHYNLPNGLTLLVHEDHKAPIAAVNVWYHVGSKNEKPGKSGFAHLFEHLMFNGSENYNKDYFQALESIGGTDLNGTTNSDRTNYFQNVPISALDQVLFLESDRMGHLLGAIDHAKLDEQRGVVQNEKRQGENQPYGNQWNYLTKSMYPKGHPYSWTVIGEMEDLNAASLEDVHEWFKSYYGAANAVVAVAGDVNPDEVYKKVLKYFGDIPAGPTIERQEVNIPERNFDTYQVYEDRVPETRVLFCWNTPQFGDKEDIHFDLISAILTSGKNSRLYKKFVYEDQTASAAVSFQASSEIASRFITWLNVKPGQDADKLRNQFEDEIRRFLAEGPTEAELTRVKAAYFSNFIKGLERIGGFGGVSDILASNQTYFGDASYYKTVLKYVEDATIDDLKKTANKWLSKGKHVLVCNPFPEYSVQKSTVDRSKLPELGTQKSSKFPILEKAQLSNGLNIVLAKRTGVPTVVVNLVVNAGYKTDYLSSPGTAQLAMNLMDEGTKNLNSLQISEKSELLGVSLNTFSNQDQSNVFMTTLKQSFGTSLELFSDVVLNPIFPEAEFNRLKNEQINNIKNEKSQPVSMALRVMNKYLYGEDHPYSNPYTGTGYEATVGKLTRDDVVGYYNTWVKPNNSTIIVTGDIEMDDLKSKLQKTLGKWKKGDVPTIAFNEPKSNSKNTLYLMNRPESQQSVIIAGHLTEKYGGVSEVALEQMVSILGGDFTSRINMNLREDKHWSYGAGGFVLGSKEVRPFIVYAPVQTDKTSESVSEIRKEISEFISTRPATQQELDKVKTNQVLSLPGQWETNSSVNTSIRNMIRYDLPDDYYQTYDQDVRNLSLDDVRTVSKKVVKPEAVNWFMVGDRAKIASKLDELGFDNIIEIDADGNPIVPAVKEPEIELKN
;
A
#
# COMPACT_ATOMS: atom_id res chain seq x y z
N MET A 1 44.71 -40.56 38.58
CA MET A 1 44.68 -39.29 39.36
C MET A 1 44.51 -38.18 38.30
N LYS A 2 43.52 -37.26 38.29
CA LYS A 2 42.88 -36.43 39.35
C LYS A 2 43.94 -35.63 40.13
N ARG A 3 43.85 -34.31 40.36
CA ARG A 3 42.88 -33.22 40.07
C ARG A 3 43.63 -31.88 40.30
N PHE A 4 42.97 -30.72 40.13
CA PHE A 4 43.47 -29.34 40.45
C PHE A 4 44.73 -28.92 39.65
N PHE A 5 44.65 -28.00 38.69
CA PHE A 5 44.37 -26.57 38.93
C PHE A 5 43.49 -25.96 37.83
N ILE A 6 42.32 -25.48 38.24
CA ILE A 6 41.43 -24.56 37.51
C ILE A 6 41.19 -23.38 38.46
N PHE A 7 40.75 -22.23 37.94
CA PHE A 7 40.67 -20.88 38.54
C PHE A 7 41.92 -20.00 38.40
N ILE A 8 41.68 -18.68 38.37
CA ILE A 8 42.63 -17.56 38.22
C ILE A 8 43.27 -17.42 36.81
N SER A 9 42.42 -17.17 35.82
CA SER A 9 42.77 -16.40 34.60
C SER A 9 41.53 -15.81 33.89
N MET A 10 40.33 -16.28 34.22
CA MET A 10 39.05 -15.89 33.62
C MET A 10 38.42 -14.65 34.29
N ALA A 11 39.13 -13.51 34.31
CA ALA A 11 38.68 -12.31 35.04
C ALA A 11 39.22 -10.96 34.50
N LEU A 12 39.56 -10.84 33.21
CA LEU A 12 40.16 -9.60 32.67
C LEU A 12 39.84 -9.29 31.18
N PHE A 13 38.65 -9.70 30.72
CA PHE A 13 38.07 -9.22 29.45
C PHE A 13 36.57 -8.95 29.65
N CYS A 14 36.22 -7.70 29.95
CA CYS A 14 34.82 -7.29 30.04
C CYS A 14 34.68 -5.77 29.81
N VAL A 15 33.61 -5.38 29.11
CA VAL A 15 33.09 -4.00 28.99
C VAL A 15 34.00 -2.94 28.36
N GLN A 16 34.02 -2.88 27.02
CA GLN A 16 33.98 -1.59 26.32
C GLN A 16 32.56 -1.40 25.74
N THR A 17 31.68 -0.75 26.50
CA THR A 17 30.36 -0.32 26.00
C THR A 17 30.53 0.74 24.92
N GLN A 18 29.93 0.52 23.75
CA GLN A 18 29.68 1.59 22.80
C GLN A 18 28.74 2.60 23.44
N ARG A 19 29.15 3.88 23.53
CA ARG A 19 28.23 4.98 23.80
C ARG A 19 27.64 5.43 22.47
N ALA A 20 26.38 5.08 22.22
CA ALA A 20 25.56 5.80 21.25
C ALA A 20 25.44 7.28 21.67
N GLN A 21 25.16 8.16 20.71
CA GLN A 21 24.82 9.55 21.03
C GLN A 21 23.37 9.60 21.50
N ASN A 22 23.16 9.76 22.81
CA ASN A 22 21.84 10.03 23.36
C ASN A 22 21.45 11.49 23.04
N PHE A 23 20.83 11.74 21.89
CA PHE A 23 20.05 12.96 21.71
C PHE A 23 18.79 12.82 22.57
N GLN A 24 18.58 13.67 23.58
CA GLN A 24 17.41 13.61 24.45
C GLN A 24 16.42 14.72 24.11
N PHE A 25 15.15 14.37 23.96
CA PHE A 25 14.09 15.37 23.84
C PHE A 25 13.82 16.07 25.18
N LYS A 26 13.51 17.37 25.15
CA LYS A 26 13.02 18.09 26.34
C LYS A 26 11.66 18.73 26.04
N ALA A 27 10.64 18.34 26.78
CA ALA A 27 9.30 18.92 26.65
C ALA A 27 9.28 20.44 26.90
N SER A 28 10.23 20.97 27.68
CA SER A 28 10.41 22.41 27.93
C SER A 28 10.92 23.22 26.72
N GLU A 29 11.14 22.58 25.58
CA GLU A 29 11.58 23.23 24.32
C GLU A 29 10.43 23.33 23.30
N ILE A 30 9.20 22.91 23.68
CA ILE A 30 7.95 23.19 22.94
C ILE A 30 7.18 24.28 23.70
N GLU A 31 6.77 25.34 22.99
CA GLU A 31 5.85 26.36 23.50
C GLU A 31 4.88 26.78 22.38
N ILE A 32 3.61 27.00 22.72
CA ILE A 32 2.58 27.55 21.83
C ILE A 32 2.08 28.85 22.48
N PRO A 33 2.53 30.04 22.04
CA PRO A 33 2.15 31.30 22.68
C PRO A 33 0.73 31.73 22.26
N TYR A 34 -0.14 32.03 23.24
CA TYR A 34 -1.50 32.50 22.99
C TYR A 34 -1.89 33.61 23.96
N LYS A 35 -2.86 34.46 23.56
CA LYS A 35 -3.60 35.31 24.49
C LYS A 35 -4.91 34.65 24.91
N HIS A 36 -5.29 34.88 26.17
CA HIS A 36 -6.51 34.36 26.79
C HIS A 36 -7.41 35.53 27.19
N TYR A 37 -8.67 35.50 26.78
CA TYR A 37 -9.69 36.49 27.14
C TYR A 37 -10.93 35.79 27.69
N ASN A 38 -11.59 36.43 28.66
CA ASN A 38 -12.95 36.07 29.09
C ASN A 38 -13.88 37.21 28.69
N LEU A 39 -14.95 36.92 27.96
CA LEU A 39 -15.98 37.90 27.64
C LEU A 39 -16.93 38.12 28.84
N PRO A 40 -17.66 39.25 28.90
CA PRO A 40 -18.58 39.55 30.01
C PRO A 40 -19.72 38.53 30.20
N ASN A 41 -20.06 37.76 29.17
CA ASN A 41 -21.04 36.66 29.20
C ASN A 41 -20.42 35.30 29.56
N GLY A 42 -19.14 35.24 29.88
CA GLY A 42 -18.43 34.02 30.30
C GLY A 42 -17.75 33.23 29.17
N LEU A 43 -17.90 33.63 27.91
CA LEU A 43 -17.20 32.96 26.80
C LEU A 43 -15.68 33.05 26.98
N THR A 44 -14.99 31.92 26.90
CA THR A 44 -13.52 31.89 26.88
C THR A 44 -13.04 32.00 25.44
N LEU A 45 -12.10 32.90 25.18
CA LEU A 45 -11.46 33.08 23.87
C LEU A 45 -9.95 32.90 24.00
N LEU A 46 -9.41 31.97 23.21
CA LEU A 46 -7.97 31.77 23.02
C LEU A 46 -7.59 32.29 21.63
N VAL A 47 -6.51 33.08 21.52
CA VAL A 47 -6.00 33.53 20.21
C VAL A 47 -4.50 33.27 20.07
N HIS A 48 -4.11 32.56 19.01
CA HIS A 48 -2.74 32.30 18.59
C HIS A 48 -2.43 33.09 17.31
N GLU A 49 -1.42 33.97 17.37
CA GLU A 49 -0.98 34.84 16.27
C GLU A 49 0.18 34.15 15.51
N ASP A 50 -0.07 33.76 14.26
CA ASP A 50 0.85 32.98 13.42
C ASP A 50 0.75 33.37 11.93
N HIS A 51 1.55 34.35 11.52
CA HIS A 51 1.56 34.94 10.17
C HIS A 51 2.15 34.04 9.06
N LYS A 52 2.26 32.71 9.24
CA LYS A 52 2.85 31.79 8.24
C LYS A 52 2.02 31.66 6.96
N ALA A 53 0.70 31.85 7.04
CA ALA A 53 -0.22 31.82 5.91
C ALA A 53 -1.46 32.69 6.20
N PRO A 54 -2.06 33.39 5.21
CA PRO A 54 -3.15 34.36 5.40
C PRO A 54 -4.52 33.68 5.62
N ILE A 55 -4.56 32.79 6.61
CA ILE A 55 -5.71 31.99 7.03
C ILE A 55 -5.91 32.10 8.53
N ALA A 56 -7.12 31.79 9.00
CA ALA A 56 -7.45 31.61 10.40
C ALA A 56 -8.23 30.31 10.59
N ALA A 57 -7.72 29.45 11.46
CA ALA A 57 -8.49 28.40 12.10
C ALA A 57 -9.44 29.04 13.13
N VAL A 58 -10.68 28.58 13.16
CA VAL A 58 -11.67 28.88 14.21
C VAL A 58 -12.21 27.54 14.71
N ASN A 59 -12.24 27.36 16.03
CA ASN A 59 -12.71 26.12 16.66
C ASN A 59 -13.51 26.44 17.92
N VAL A 60 -14.79 26.07 17.94
CA VAL A 60 -15.73 26.32 19.04
C VAL A 60 -16.02 25.01 19.75
N TRP A 61 -15.50 24.86 20.96
CA TRP A 61 -15.76 23.71 21.83
C TRP A 61 -16.84 24.06 22.84
N TYR A 62 -17.76 23.13 23.09
CA TYR A 62 -18.72 23.16 24.17
C TYR A 62 -18.39 22.00 25.12
N HIS A 63 -18.30 22.28 26.43
CA HIS A 63 -18.07 21.22 27.44
C HIS A 63 -19.40 20.52 27.77
N VAL A 64 -19.93 19.83 26.76
CA VAL A 64 -21.11 18.96 26.81
C VAL A 64 -20.87 17.79 25.86
N GLY A 65 -21.01 16.57 26.35
CA GLY A 65 -20.97 15.35 25.55
C GLY A 65 -22.06 14.38 26.01
N SER A 66 -22.04 13.14 25.53
CA SER A 66 -23.12 12.19 25.90
C SER A 66 -23.19 11.89 27.40
N LYS A 67 -22.13 12.14 28.19
CA LYS A 67 -22.16 12.06 29.66
C LYS A 67 -23.14 13.03 30.34
N ASN A 68 -23.57 14.07 29.63
CA ASN A 68 -24.50 15.09 30.13
C ASN A 68 -25.97 14.72 29.84
N GLU A 69 -26.20 13.59 29.17
CA GLU A 69 -27.52 13.09 28.83
C GLU A 69 -28.24 12.46 30.03
N LYS A 70 -29.56 12.41 29.95
CA LYS A 70 -30.42 11.84 30.99
C LYS A 70 -30.80 10.40 30.59
N PRO A 71 -30.92 9.43 31.50
CA PRO A 71 -31.43 8.11 31.15
C PRO A 71 -32.82 8.19 30.50
N GLY A 72 -32.96 7.71 29.26
CA GLY A 72 -34.17 7.89 28.45
C GLY A 72 -34.21 9.18 27.60
N LYS A 73 -33.07 9.91 27.51
CA LYS A 73 -32.81 11.02 26.58
C LYS A 73 -31.35 10.95 26.07
N SER A 74 -30.92 9.78 25.59
CA SER A 74 -29.57 9.55 25.04
C SER A 74 -29.45 9.94 23.55
N GLY A 75 -28.24 10.26 23.09
CA GLY A 75 -27.93 10.68 21.72
C GLY A 75 -28.23 12.16 21.42
N PHE A 76 -28.64 12.93 22.42
CA PHE A 76 -28.95 14.36 22.32
C PHE A 76 -27.71 15.21 22.03
N ALA A 77 -26.55 14.88 22.59
CA ALA A 77 -25.32 15.62 22.33
C ALA A 77 -24.96 15.57 20.83
N HIS A 78 -25.06 14.38 20.23
CA HIS A 78 -24.79 14.16 18.81
C HIS A 78 -25.92 14.70 17.90
N LEU A 79 -27.19 14.54 18.28
CA LEU A 79 -28.31 15.15 17.54
C LEU A 79 -28.19 16.68 17.46
N PHE A 80 -27.61 17.32 18.49
CA PHE A 80 -27.35 18.75 18.48
C PHE A 80 -26.23 19.18 17.55
N GLU A 81 -25.23 18.33 17.32
CA GLU A 81 -24.20 18.57 16.33
C GLU A 81 -24.79 18.73 14.93
N HIS A 82 -25.69 17.83 14.55
CA HIS A 82 -26.39 17.86 13.26
C HIS A 82 -27.33 19.07 13.15
N LEU A 83 -28.16 19.31 14.17
CA LEU A 83 -29.07 20.47 14.20
C LEU A 83 -28.34 21.83 14.06
N MET A 84 -27.10 21.93 14.54
CA MET A 84 -26.22 23.10 14.45
C MET A 84 -25.63 23.36 13.05
N PHE A 85 -25.96 22.56 12.03
CA PHE A 85 -25.63 22.81 10.62
C PHE A 85 -26.83 23.22 9.75
N ASN A 86 -28.07 22.95 10.20
CA ASN A 86 -29.29 23.16 9.40
C ASN A 86 -29.82 24.60 9.40
N GLY A 87 -28.97 25.57 9.72
CA GLY A 87 -29.29 26.99 9.64
C GLY A 87 -29.99 27.55 10.88
N SER A 88 -29.53 28.74 11.28
CA SER A 88 -29.96 29.59 12.38
C SER A 88 -30.98 30.66 11.94
N GLU A 89 -31.44 31.52 12.83
CA GLU A 89 -32.49 32.52 12.56
C GLU A 89 -32.05 33.54 11.48
N ASN A 90 -30.79 33.99 11.51
CA ASN A 90 -30.28 34.99 10.57
C ASN A 90 -29.54 34.36 9.36
N TYR A 91 -29.11 33.09 9.48
CA TYR A 91 -28.65 32.26 8.36
C TYR A 91 -29.42 30.94 8.27
N ASN A 92 -30.69 30.99 7.85
CA ASN A 92 -31.57 29.82 7.74
C ASN A 92 -31.29 29.00 6.46
N LYS A 93 -30.06 28.49 6.33
CA LYS A 93 -29.55 27.64 5.24
C LYS A 93 -28.42 26.73 5.75
N ASP A 94 -28.07 25.74 4.94
CA ASP A 94 -26.94 24.82 5.12
C ASP A 94 -25.60 25.55 5.40
N TYR A 95 -24.99 25.23 6.53
CA TYR A 95 -23.72 25.83 6.98
C TYR A 95 -22.49 25.36 6.18
N PHE A 96 -22.48 24.14 5.64
CA PHE A 96 -21.37 23.66 4.81
C PHE A 96 -21.30 24.45 3.51
N GLN A 97 -22.44 24.70 2.85
CA GLN A 97 -22.51 25.55 1.66
C GLN A 97 -22.04 26.99 1.93
N ALA A 98 -22.34 27.52 3.12
CA ALA A 98 -21.85 28.83 3.54
C ALA A 98 -20.32 28.86 3.62
N LEU A 99 -19.73 27.87 4.31
CA LEU A 99 -18.29 27.77 4.53
C LEU A 99 -17.53 27.41 3.24
N GLU A 100 -18.04 26.51 2.39
CA GLU A 100 -17.48 26.24 1.05
C GLU A 100 -17.42 27.53 0.21
N SER A 101 -18.49 28.34 0.22
CA SER A 101 -18.58 29.54 -0.62
C SER A 101 -17.59 30.66 -0.27
N ILE A 102 -17.03 30.64 0.95
CA ILE A 102 -16.04 31.61 1.45
C ILE A 102 -14.61 31.03 1.49
N GLY A 103 -14.40 29.85 0.89
CA GLY A 103 -13.08 29.20 0.82
C GLY A 103 -12.70 28.40 2.07
N GLY A 104 -13.68 27.92 2.83
CA GLY A 104 -13.47 27.04 3.97
C GLY A 104 -12.79 25.73 3.61
N THR A 105 -11.90 25.29 4.48
CA THR A 105 -11.14 24.03 4.41
C THR A 105 -11.06 23.41 5.80
N ASP A 106 -10.81 22.11 5.89
CA ASP A 106 -10.60 21.40 7.17
C ASP A 106 -11.69 21.74 8.20
N LEU A 107 -12.94 21.54 7.79
CA LEU A 107 -14.12 21.98 8.52
C LEU A 107 -15.07 20.83 8.85
N ASN A 108 -15.48 20.71 10.11
CA ASN A 108 -16.41 19.68 10.57
C ASN A 108 -17.01 19.99 11.96
N GLY A 109 -18.02 19.21 12.35
CA GLY A 109 -18.40 18.99 13.74
C GLY A 109 -17.76 17.69 14.25
N THR A 110 -17.64 17.53 15.58
CA THR A 110 -17.61 16.18 16.20
C THR A 110 -18.07 16.20 17.67
N THR A 111 -18.79 15.15 18.06
CA THR A 111 -19.21 14.85 19.43
C THR A 111 -18.54 13.58 19.95
N ASN A 112 -18.17 13.58 21.23
CA ASN A 112 -17.82 12.36 21.95
C ASN A 112 -18.52 12.33 23.33
N SER A 113 -18.12 11.41 24.21
CA SER A 113 -18.75 11.29 25.54
C SER A 113 -18.56 12.54 26.42
N ASP A 114 -17.59 13.40 26.12
CA ASP A 114 -17.14 14.50 26.97
C ASP A 114 -17.37 15.91 26.38
N ARG A 115 -17.38 16.05 25.05
CA ARG A 115 -17.47 17.34 24.34
C ARG A 115 -18.25 17.25 23.03
N THR A 116 -18.73 18.41 22.57
CA THR A 116 -19.15 18.71 21.19
C THR A 116 -18.30 19.88 20.70
N ASN A 117 -17.73 19.83 19.51
CA ASN A 117 -17.04 20.98 18.92
C ASN A 117 -17.32 21.12 17.43
N TYR A 118 -17.09 22.33 16.91
CA TYR A 118 -17.12 22.64 15.49
C TYR A 118 -15.86 23.43 15.12
N PHE A 119 -15.29 23.19 13.95
CA PHE A 119 -14.05 23.82 13.52
C PHE A 119 -14.00 24.03 12.01
N GLN A 120 -13.21 25.02 11.59
CA GLN A 120 -12.95 25.36 10.19
C GLN A 120 -11.67 26.20 10.04
N ASN A 121 -10.97 26.04 8.91
CA ASN A 121 -9.91 26.93 8.46
C ASN A 121 -10.41 27.78 7.29
N VAL A 122 -10.32 29.11 7.38
CA VAL A 122 -10.74 30.05 6.32
C VAL A 122 -9.65 31.07 5.96
N PRO A 123 -9.69 31.67 4.75
CA PRO A 123 -8.92 32.88 4.43
C PRO A 123 -9.22 34.01 5.41
N ILE A 124 -8.22 34.81 5.77
CA ILE A 124 -8.38 35.91 6.74
C ILE A 124 -9.49 36.92 6.36
N SER A 125 -9.73 37.12 5.07
CA SER A 125 -10.83 37.96 4.54
C SER A 125 -12.24 37.45 4.85
N ALA A 126 -12.39 36.17 5.21
CA ALA A 126 -13.66 35.53 5.53
C ALA A 126 -13.90 35.37 7.04
N LEU A 127 -12.94 35.76 7.90
CA LEU A 127 -13.02 35.57 9.35
C LEU A 127 -14.27 36.24 9.98
N ASP A 128 -14.65 37.45 9.56
CA ASP A 128 -15.87 38.11 10.05
C ASP A 128 -17.16 37.39 9.65
N GLN A 129 -17.15 36.61 8.56
CA GLN A 129 -18.30 35.80 8.12
C GLN A 129 -18.39 34.50 8.91
N VAL A 130 -17.25 33.84 9.18
CA VAL A 130 -17.20 32.68 10.07
C VAL A 130 -17.61 33.05 11.49
N LEU A 131 -17.05 34.10 12.08
CA LEU A 131 -17.40 34.51 13.45
C LEU A 131 -18.88 34.88 13.58
N PHE A 132 -19.48 35.46 12.54
CA PHE A 132 -20.93 35.67 12.47
C PHE A 132 -21.72 34.34 12.44
N LEU A 133 -21.36 33.40 11.57
CA LEU A 133 -22.02 32.10 11.47
C LEU A 133 -21.91 31.32 12.79
N GLU A 134 -20.75 31.31 13.44
CA GLU A 134 -20.56 30.68 14.75
C GLU A 134 -21.44 31.30 15.84
N SER A 135 -21.48 32.64 15.92
CA SER A 135 -22.36 33.32 16.88
C SER A 135 -23.83 33.04 16.60
N ASP A 136 -24.25 32.98 15.33
CA ASP A 136 -25.67 32.81 14.98
C ASP A 136 -26.17 31.41 15.34
N ARG A 137 -25.32 30.37 15.23
CA ARG A 137 -25.68 29.03 15.74
C ARG A 137 -25.57 28.88 17.26
N MET A 138 -24.68 29.63 17.93
CA MET A 138 -24.59 29.63 19.39
C MET A 138 -25.74 30.43 20.06
N GLY A 139 -26.17 31.54 19.47
CA GLY A 139 -27.17 32.45 20.06
C GLY A 139 -28.59 32.32 19.51
N HIS A 140 -28.73 32.00 18.22
CA HIS A 140 -29.96 32.21 17.45
C HIS A 140 -30.40 30.95 16.69
N LEU A 141 -30.25 29.78 17.29
CA LEU A 141 -30.64 28.50 16.69
C LEU A 141 -32.15 28.21 16.81
N LEU A 142 -32.76 28.58 17.93
CA LEU A 142 -34.06 28.05 18.36
C LEU A 142 -35.22 28.45 17.44
N GLY A 143 -35.29 29.71 17.01
CA GLY A 143 -36.33 30.18 16.08
C GLY A 143 -36.20 29.61 14.67
N ALA A 144 -35.08 28.95 14.36
CA ALA A 144 -34.85 28.28 13.09
C ALA A 144 -35.00 26.76 13.15
N ILE A 145 -35.01 26.12 14.33
CA ILE A 145 -35.41 24.72 14.47
C ILE A 145 -36.93 24.66 14.60
N ASP A 146 -37.59 24.15 13.57
CA ASP A 146 -38.99 23.74 13.62
C ASP A 146 -39.11 22.21 13.70
N HIS A 147 -40.35 21.72 13.74
CA HIS A 147 -40.62 20.29 13.70
C HIS A 147 -40.07 19.61 12.43
N ALA A 148 -40.06 20.30 11.28
CA ALA A 148 -39.61 19.70 10.02
C ALA A 148 -38.11 19.46 10.02
N LYS A 149 -37.29 20.41 10.49
CA LYS A 149 -35.84 20.21 10.67
C LYS A 149 -35.52 19.20 11.76
N LEU A 150 -36.29 19.16 12.84
CA LEU A 150 -36.08 18.16 13.89
C LEU A 150 -36.36 16.75 13.37
N ASP A 151 -37.47 16.54 12.65
CA ASP A 151 -37.79 15.26 12.04
C ASP A 151 -36.76 14.86 10.96
N GLU A 152 -36.23 15.84 10.21
CA GLU A 152 -35.13 15.65 9.26
C GLU A 152 -33.85 15.17 9.96
N GLN A 153 -33.35 15.88 10.98
CA GLN A 153 -32.08 15.54 11.63
C GLN A 153 -32.17 14.33 12.56
N ARG A 154 -33.34 14.06 13.16
CA ARG A 154 -33.65 12.73 13.73
C ARG A 154 -33.49 11.65 12.67
N GLY A 155 -34.00 11.88 11.46
CA GLY A 155 -33.84 10.97 10.32
C GLY A 155 -32.38 10.71 9.95
N VAL A 156 -31.55 11.77 9.89
CA VAL A 156 -30.10 11.68 9.60
C VAL A 156 -29.37 10.90 10.69
N VAL A 157 -29.49 11.28 11.97
CA VAL A 157 -28.76 10.64 13.07
C VAL A 157 -29.22 9.20 13.33
N GLN A 158 -30.51 8.90 13.17
CA GLN A 158 -30.99 7.52 13.20
C GLN A 158 -30.43 6.69 12.02
N ASN A 159 -30.24 7.29 10.85
CA ASN A 159 -29.60 6.63 9.72
C ASN A 159 -28.09 6.42 9.95
N GLU A 160 -27.39 7.40 10.53
CA GLU A 160 -25.98 7.25 10.90
C GLU A 160 -25.79 6.15 11.96
N LYS A 161 -26.66 6.08 12.98
CA LYS A 161 -26.69 4.97 13.95
C LYS A 161 -26.82 3.63 13.24
N ARG A 162 -27.79 3.50 12.32
CA ARG A 162 -27.96 2.29 11.49
C ARG A 162 -26.74 2.02 10.61
N GLN A 163 -26.06 3.02 10.07
CA GLN A 163 -24.88 2.82 9.22
C GLN A 163 -23.65 2.39 10.02
N GLY A 164 -23.42 2.97 11.21
CA GLY A 164 -22.37 2.57 12.15
C GLY A 164 -22.59 1.17 12.74
N GLU A 165 -23.84 0.86 13.13
CA GLU A 165 -24.22 -0.45 13.68
C GLU A 165 -24.34 -1.55 12.60
N ASN A 166 -24.37 -1.19 11.30
CA ASN A 166 -24.23 -2.14 10.19
C ASN A 166 -22.78 -2.26 9.68
N GLN A 167 -21.82 -1.49 10.19
CA GLN A 167 -20.41 -1.77 9.89
C GLN A 167 -19.99 -3.09 10.53
N PRO A 168 -19.10 -3.88 9.90
CA PRO A 168 -18.51 -5.05 10.53
C PRO A 168 -17.94 -4.73 11.92
N TYR A 169 -18.39 -5.48 12.93
CA TYR A 169 -18.06 -5.34 14.34
C TYR A 169 -18.60 -4.06 15.02
N GLY A 170 -19.39 -3.23 14.34
CA GLY A 170 -19.87 -1.94 14.86
C GLY A 170 -20.65 -2.07 16.16
N ASN A 171 -21.42 -3.14 16.31
CA ASN A 171 -22.19 -3.43 17.51
C ASN A 171 -21.33 -3.71 18.76
N GLN A 172 -20.02 -3.99 18.61
CA GLN A 172 -19.12 -4.27 19.75
C GLN A 172 -19.10 -3.13 20.77
N TRP A 173 -19.23 -1.87 20.30
CA TRP A 173 -19.15 -0.69 21.15
C TRP A 173 -20.36 -0.52 22.07
N ASN A 174 -21.55 -0.92 21.63
CA ASN A 174 -22.76 -0.94 22.46
C ASN A 174 -22.62 -1.95 23.61
N TYR A 175 -22.18 -3.17 23.29
CA TYR A 175 -21.97 -4.22 24.30
C TYR A 175 -20.85 -3.87 25.28
N LEU A 176 -19.70 -3.41 24.78
CA LEU A 176 -18.58 -2.97 25.64
C LEU A 176 -18.99 -1.86 26.60
N THR A 177 -19.69 -0.85 26.10
CA THR A 177 -20.07 0.31 26.92
C THR A 177 -21.04 -0.09 28.04
N LYS A 178 -22.01 -0.97 27.74
CA LYS A 178 -22.96 -1.54 28.72
C LYS A 178 -22.34 -2.57 29.68
N SER A 179 -21.22 -3.21 29.31
CA SER A 179 -20.52 -4.22 30.13
C SER A 179 -19.33 -3.69 30.95
N MET A 180 -18.81 -2.50 30.62
CA MET A 180 -17.73 -1.84 31.38
C MET A 180 -18.25 -0.81 32.40
N TYR A 181 -19.40 -0.19 32.13
CA TYR A 181 -20.00 0.86 32.96
C TYR A 181 -21.39 0.44 33.47
N PRO A 182 -21.66 0.54 34.79
CA PRO A 182 -22.95 0.13 35.35
C PRO A 182 -24.09 1.04 34.90
N LYS A 183 -25.31 0.51 34.77
CA LYS A 183 -26.48 1.28 34.33
C LYS A 183 -26.68 2.54 35.18
N GLY A 184 -26.70 3.71 34.53
CA GLY A 184 -26.82 5.01 35.18
C GLY A 184 -25.48 5.73 35.41
N HIS A 185 -24.35 5.07 35.13
CA HIS A 185 -23.08 5.76 34.96
C HIS A 185 -23.11 6.66 33.71
N PRO A 186 -22.47 7.84 33.69
CA PRO A 186 -22.53 8.77 32.54
C PRO A 186 -21.99 8.19 31.22
N TYR A 187 -21.12 7.19 31.27
CA TYR A 187 -20.65 6.43 30.11
C TYR A 187 -21.37 5.07 29.92
N SER A 188 -22.59 4.86 30.44
CA SER A 188 -23.31 3.58 30.28
C SER A 188 -24.11 3.45 28.97
N TRP A 189 -24.05 4.46 28.11
CA TRP A 189 -24.60 4.48 26.74
C TRP A 189 -23.58 5.05 25.74
N THR A 190 -23.77 4.76 24.45
CA THR A 190 -22.91 5.26 23.37
C THR A 190 -23.32 6.67 22.94
N VAL A 191 -22.38 7.42 22.36
CA VAL A 191 -22.53 8.85 22.02
C VAL A 191 -23.71 9.12 21.08
N ILE A 192 -24.03 8.16 20.21
CA ILE A 192 -25.12 8.23 19.24
C ILE A 192 -26.50 7.85 19.81
N GLY A 193 -26.57 7.50 21.10
CA GLY A 193 -27.81 7.20 21.83
C GLY A 193 -28.52 5.90 21.43
N GLU A 194 -29.71 5.69 22.00
CA GLU A 194 -30.62 4.60 21.68
C GLU A 194 -31.69 5.01 20.67
N MET A 195 -32.24 4.05 19.92
CA MET A 195 -33.20 4.32 18.85
C MET A 195 -34.54 4.83 19.40
N GLU A 196 -34.93 4.37 20.59
CA GLU A 196 -36.14 4.77 21.30
C GLU A 196 -36.06 6.24 21.75
N ASP A 197 -34.94 6.65 22.33
CA ASP A 197 -34.71 8.01 22.83
C ASP A 197 -34.71 9.03 21.67
N LEU A 198 -34.01 8.70 20.57
CA LEU A 198 -34.04 9.48 19.32
C LEU A 198 -35.43 9.53 18.65
N ASN A 199 -36.31 8.56 18.93
CA ASN A 199 -37.70 8.59 18.46
C ASN A 199 -38.63 9.38 19.39
N ALA A 200 -38.32 9.44 20.69
CA ALA A 200 -39.06 10.22 21.67
C ALA A 200 -38.73 11.72 21.64
N ALA A 201 -37.50 12.09 21.24
CA ALA A 201 -36.98 13.45 21.24
C ALA A 201 -37.92 14.49 20.58
N SER A 202 -38.54 15.35 21.40
CA SER A 202 -39.46 16.40 20.96
C SER A 202 -38.75 17.74 20.78
N LEU A 203 -39.44 18.69 20.13
CA LEU A 203 -38.93 20.06 19.97
C LEU A 203 -38.76 20.77 21.33
N GLU A 204 -39.53 20.38 22.36
CA GLU A 204 -39.34 20.90 23.72
C GLU A 204 -38.08 20.32 24.39
N ASP A 205 -37.77 19.03 24.21
CA ASP A 205 -36.52 18.42 24.71
C ASP A 205 -35.29 19.04 24.05
N VAL A 206 -35.39 19.35 22.76
CA VAL A 206 -34.37 20.06 21.98
C VAL A 206 -34.19 21.47 22.54
N HIS A 207 -35.29 22.21 22.74
CA HIS A 207 -35.24 23.54 23.35
C HIS A 207 -34.77 23.52 24.82
N GLU A 208 -34.96 22.42 25.56
CA GLU A 208 -34.40 22.20 26.91
C GLU A 208 -32.87 22.01 26.81
N TRP A 209 -32.40 21.12 25.95
CA TRP A 209 -30.98 20.76 25.80
C TRP A 209 -30.12 21.94 25.36
N PHE A 210 -30.55 22.69 24.32
CA PHE A 210 -29.83 23.86 23.84
C PHE A 210 -29.60 24.89 24.95
N LYS A 211 -30.70 25.26 25.63
CA LYS A 211 -30.69 26.23 26.74
C LYS A 211 -29.88 25.75 27.94
N SER A 212 -29.73 24.43 28.11
CA SER A 212 -28.97 23.84 29.22
C SER A 212 -27.46 23.89 29.00
N TYR A 213 -26.99 23.79 27.74
CA TYR A 213 -25.58 23.46 27.47
C TYR A 213 -24.84 24.31 26.44
N TYR A 214 -25.53 25.08 25.58
CA TYR A 214 -24.87 25.88 24.52
C TYR A 214 -24.75 27.38 24.84
N GLY A 215 -25.04 27.76 26.09
CA GLY A 215 -24.77 29.11 26.59
C GLY A 215 -23.27 29.43 26.65
N ALA A 216 -22.94 30.71 26.51
CA ALA A 216 -21.58 31.20 26.29
C ALA A 216 -20.56 30.77 27.37
N ALA A 217 -20.98 30.62 28.64
CA ALA A 217 -20.09 30.22 29.73
C ALA A 217 -19.75 28.72 29.76
N ASN A 218 -20.33 27.90 28.87
CA ASN A 218 -19.94 26.50 28.67
C ASN A 218 -19.00 26.31 27.46
N ALA A 219 -18.61 27.39 26.78
CA ALA A 219 -17.93 27.34 25.50
C ALA A 219 -16.53 27.99 25.51
N VAL A 220 -15.65 27.44 24.67
CA VAL A 220 -14.31 27.96 24.38
C VAL A 220 -14.20 28.17 22.87
N VAL A 221 -13.92 29.39 22.44
CA VAL A 221 -13.52 29.70 21.06
C VAL A 221 -12.00 29.76 21.01
N ALA A 222 -11.38 28.98 20.12
CA ALA A 222 -9.98 29.14 19.76
C ALA A 222 -9.89 29.72 18.34
N VAL A 223 -9.04 30.73 18.15
CA VAL A 223 -8.71 31.30 16.83
C VAL A 223 -7.18 31.24 16.65
N ALA A 224 -6.69 30.69 15.54
CA ALA A 224 -5.27 30.52 15.30
C ALA A 224 -4.89 30.82 13.84
N GLY A 225 -3.88 31.67 13.61
CA GLY A 225 -3.39 31.98 12.26
C GLY A 225 -2.97 33.45 12.09
N ASP A 226 -3.08 33.97 10.87
CA ASP A 226 -2.68 35.35 10.52
C ASP A 226 -3.72 36.37 11.02
N VAL A 227 -3.78 36.54 12.34
CA VAL A 227 -4.77 37.34 13.06
C VAL A 227 -4.10 38.17 14.14
N ASN A 228 -4.54 39.42 14.34
CA ASN A 228 -4.15 40.16 15.53
C ASN A 228 -5.11 39.86 16.71
N PRO A 229 -4.61 39.37 17.87
CA PRO A 229 -5.45 38.99 19.00
C PRO A 229 -6.39 40.08 19.53
N ASP A 230 -5.95 41.34 19.58
CA ASP A 230 -6.77 42.44 20.11
C ASP A 230 -7.80 42.95 19.08
N GLU A 231 -7.71 42.50 17.82
CA GLU A 231 -8.77 42.67 16.82
C GLU A 231 -9.74 41.48 16.82
N VAL A 232 -9.23 40.24 16.95
CA VAL A 232 -10.06 39.05 17.13
C VAL A 232 -10.93 39.18 18.38
N TYR A 233 -10.40 39.63 19.51
CA TYR A 233 -11.20 39.90 20.71
C TYR A 233 -12.34 40.89 20.45
N LYS A 234 -12.11 41.97 19.69
CA LYS A 234 -13.16 42.93 19.31
C LYS A 234 -14.21 42.30 18.38
N LYS A 235 -13.80 41.45 17.43
CA LYS A 235 -14.70 40.74 16.52
C LYS A 235 -15.56 39.71 17.29
N VAL A 236 -14.94 38.87 18.11
CA VAL A 236 -15.65 37.89 18.94
C VAL A 236 -16.58 38.57 19.95
N LEU A 237 -16.15 39.66 20.60
CA LEU A 237 -17.03 40.45 21.47
C LEU A 237 -18.20 41.12 20.73
N LYS A 238 -18.01 41.54 19.47
CA LYS A 238 -19.07 42.08 18.62
C LYS A 238 -20.10 41.03 18.21
N TYR A 239 -19.66 39.80 17.91
CA TYR A 239 -20.52 38.75 17.36
C TYR A 239 -21.14 37.84 18.43
N PHE A 240 -20.42 37.53 19.51
CA PHE A 240 -20.87 36.61 20.56
C PHE A 240 -21.23 37.32 21.88
N GLY A 241 -21.00 38.63 22.02
CA GLY A 241 -21.02 39.31 23.33
C GLY A 241 -22.39 39.51 23.95
N ASP A 242 -23.46 39.40 23.18
CA ASP A 242 -24.87 39.47 23.60
C ASP A 242 -25.50 38.09 23.84
N ILE A 243 -24.86 37.01 23.41
CA ILE A 243 -25.28 35.63 23.67
C ILE A 243 -25.31 35.39 25.20
N PRO A 244 -26.41 34.85 25.77
CA PRO A 244 -26.50 34.58 27.19
C PRO A 244 -25.46 33.55 27.68
N ALA A 245 -24.99 33.72 28.93
CA ALA A 245 -24.07 32.81 29.59
C ALA A 245 -24.55 31.34 29.67
N GLY A 246 -25.87 31.12 29.67
CA GLY A 246 -26.49 29.85 30.02
C GLY A 246 -26.69 29.66 31.53
N PRO A 247 -27.31 28.55 31.96
CA PRO A 247 -27.45 28.18 33.36
C PRO A 247 -26.13 27.61 33.91
N THR A 248 -26.06 27.47 35.24
CA THR A 248 -24.97 26.73 35.91
C THR A 248 -25.07 25.24 35.62
N ILE A 249 -24.00 24.64 35.09
CA ILE A 249 -23.93 23.22 34.71
C ILE A 249 -23.22 22.41 35.80
N GLU A 250 -23.84 21.31 36.22
CA GLU A 250 -23.23 20.31 37.10
C GLU A 250 -22.21 19.45 36.33
N ARG A 251 -21.04 19.20 36.94
CA ARG A 251 -19.96 18.41 36.33
C ARG A 251 -19.89 17.02 36.97
N GLN A 252 -19.66 16.00 36.16
CA GLN A 252 -19.45 14.64 36.63
C GLN A 252 -18.05 14.50 37.25
N GLU A 253 -17.96 13.89 38.43
CA GLU A 253 -16.69 13.55 39.06
C GLU A 253 -16.04 12.31 38.41
N VAL A 254 -14.74 12.13 38.67
CA VAL A 254 -13.97 10.96 38.23
C VAL A 254 -14.58 9.69 38.84
N ASN A 255 -15.00 8.76 37.98
CA ASN A 255 -15.78 7.59 38.37
C ASN A 255 -15.33 6.38 37.55
N ILE A 256 -14.20 5.78 37.95
CA ILE A 256 -13.64 4.58 37.32
C ILE A 256 -14.27 3.35 38.01
N PRO A 257 -15.16 2.57 37.35
CA PRO A 257 -15.81 1.45 38.03
C PRO A 257 -14.79 0.36 38.38
N GLU A 258 -14.72 -0.02 39.66
CA GLU A 258 -13.87 -1.12 40.11
C GLU A 258 -14.34 -2.46 39.52
N ARG A 259 -13.37 -3.29 39.13
CA ARG A 259 -13.61 -4.62 38.56
C ARG A 259 -12.72 -5.65 39.26
N ASN A 260 -13.33 -6.38 40.18
CA ASN A 260 -12.66 -7.36 41.04
C ASN A 260 -12.78 -8.81 40.51
N PHE A 261 -13.42 -9.00 39.36
CA PHE A 261 -13.57 -10.27 38.66
C PHE A 261 -13.77 -10.03 37.15
N ASP A 262 -13.56 -11.09 36.36
CA ASP A 262 -13.76 -11.05 34.91
C ASP A 262 -15.23 -11.31 34.53
N THR A 263 -15.70 -10.71 33.44
CA THR A 263 -17.02 -11.02 32.84
C THR A 263 -16.91 -11.36 31.36
N TYR A 264 -17.81 -12.21 30.86
CA TYR A 264 -17.75 -12.79 29.51
C TYR A 264 -19.08 -12.64 28.76
N GLN A 265 -19.04 -12.37 27.45
CA GLN A 265 -20.21 -12.21 26.58
C GLN A 265 -19.92 -12.68 25.14
N VAL A 266 -20.96 -13.13 24.43
CA VAL A 266 -20.93 -13.53 23.00
C VAL A 266 -22.08 -12.85 22.25
N TYR A 267 -21.88 -12.49 20.97
CA TYR A 267 -22.90 -11.94 20.07
C TYR A 267 -22.61 -12.28 18.59
N GLU A 268 -23.57 -11.98 17.71
CA GLU A 268 -23.49 -12.17 16.25
C GLU A 268 -23.77 -10.84 15.51
N ASP A 269 -23.06 -10.56 14.41
CA ASP A 269 -22.97 -9.25 13.75
C ASP A 269 -22.35 -9.35 12.34
N ARG A 270 -22.49 -8.30 11.51
CA ARG A 270 -22.23 -8.26 10.05
C ARG A 270 -20.74 -8.45 9.62
N VAL A 271 -20.06 -9.53 10.03
CA VAL A 271 -18.59 -9.69 9.98
C VAL A 271 -18.06 -10.90 9.18
N PRO A 272 -16.80 -10.89 8.72
CA PRO A 272 -16.18 -12.04 8.03
C PRO A 272 -15.44 -13.04 8.94
N GLU A 273 -15.11 -12.68 10.19
CA GLU A 273 -14.28 -13.50 11.09
C GLU A 273 -14.79 -13.40 12.53
N THR A 274 -14.50 -14.42 13.35
CA THR A 274 -14.80 -14.34 14.80
C THR A 274 -13.81 -13.40 15.48
N ARG A 275 -14.28 -12.44 16.27
CA ARG A 275 -13.40 -11.55 17.07
C ARG A 275 -13.51 -11.88 18.55
N VAL A 276 -12.39 -12.12 19.21
CA VAL A 276 -12.27 -12.20 20.68
C VAL A 276 -11.64 -10.91 21.18
N LEU A 277 -12.39 -10.10 21.91
CA LEU A 277 -11.99 -8.78 22.41
C LEU A 277 -11.94 -8.78 23.94
N PHE A 278 -10.98 -8.05 24.49
CA PHE A 278 -10.73 -7.85 25.92
C PHE A 278 -10.73 -6.35 26.26
N CYS A 279 -11.25 -6.00 27.42
CA CYS A 279 -11.34 -4.61 27.87
C CYS A 279 -11.11 -4.47 29.39
N TRP A 280 -10.31 -3.49 29.80
CA TRP A 280 -10.07 -3.12 31.21
C TRP A 280 -10.50 -1.66 31.43
N ASN A 281 -10.98 -1.31 32.63
CA ASN A 281 -11.12 0.09 33.03
C ASN A 281 -9.75 0.64 33.46
N THR A 282 -9.39 1.81 32.95
CA THR A 282 -8.08 2.47 33.10
C THR A 282 -8.23 3.91 33.62
N PRO A 283 -7.14 4.60 34.02
CA PRO A 283 -7.20 5.98 34.53
C PRO A 283 -7.96 6.92 33.59
N GLN A 284 -8.56 7.98 34.15
CA GLN A 284 -9.09 9.09 33.36
C GLN A 284 -8.08 9.65 32.36
N PHE A 285 -8.57 10.24 31.28
CA PHE A 285 -7.74 10.98 30.33
C PHE A 285 -6.88 12.04 31.03
N GLY A 286 -5.59 12.10 30.67
CA GLY A 286 -4.63 13.05 31.23
C GLY A 286 -3.93 12.60 32.52
N ASP A 287 -4.31 11.47 33.13
CA ASP A 287 -3.45 10.83 34.12
C ASP A 287 -2.17 10.29 33.45
N LYS A 288 -1.04 10.30 34.17
CA LYS A 288 0.24 9.79 33.65
C LYS A 288 0.13 8.35 33.13
N GLU A 289 -0.68 7.54 33.80
CA GLU A 289 -0.85 6.12 33.53
C GLU A 289 -1.81 5.82 32.35
N ASP A 290 -2.45 6.85 31.78
CA ASP A 290 -3.26 6.79 30.55
C ASP A 290 -2.35 6.74 29.29
N ILE A 291 -1.51 7.76 29.07
CA ILE A 291 -0.51 7.85 27.97
C ILE A 291 0.42 6.61 27.95
N HIS A 292 0.76 6.18 29.15
CA HIS A 292 1.49 4.97 29.49
C HIS A 292 0.92 3.69 28.82
N PHE A 293 -0.38 3.63 28.55
CA PHE A 293 -1.02 2.49 27.88
C PHE A 293 -0.88 2.50 26.35
N ASP A 294 -0.68 3.65 25.72
CA ASP A 294 -0.36 3.70 24.28
C ASP A 294 0.94 2.95 23.99
N LEU A 295 1.95 3.15 24.84
CA LEU A 295 3.23 2.44 24.76
C LEU A 295 3.07 0.92 24.94
N ILE A 296 2.18 0.47 25.84
CA ILE A 296 1.85 -0.95 26.00
C ILE A 296 1.17 -1.50 24.75
N SER A 297 0.22 -0.75 24.19
CA SER A 297 -0.53 -1.17 23.01
C SER A 297 0.40 -1.47 21.82
N ALA A 298 1.43 -0.64 21.65
CA ALA A 298 2.42 -0.76 20.59
C ALA A 298 3.29 -2.03 20.75
N ILE A 299 3.73 -2.37 21.97
CA ILE A 299 4.54 -3.59 22.21
C ILE A 299 3.71 -4.86 21.95
N LEU A 300 2.43 -4.82 22.29
CA LEU A 300 1.53 -5.96 22.12
C LEU A 300 1.19 -6.18 20.64
N THR A 301 0.96 -5.13 19.84
CA THR A 301 0.36 -5.31 18.49
C THR A 301 0.95 -4.49 17.33
N SER A 302 1.86 -3.53 17.57
CA SER A 302 2.41 -2.71 16.48
C SER A 302 3.58 -3.40 15.76
N GLY A 303 3.33 -3.79 14.50
CA GLY A 303 4.33 -4.36 13.61
C GLY A 303 4.64 -5.84 13.86
N LYS A 304 5.32 -6.47 12.89
CA LYS A 304 5.41 -7.95 12.78
C LYS A 304 6.12 -8.68 13.92
N ASN A 305 6.88 -7.97 14.75
CA ASN A 305 7.59 -8.53 15.89
C ASN A 305 6.89 -8.28 17.25
N SER A 306 5.80 -7.50 17.28
CA SER A 306 5.02 -7.26 18.49
C SER A 306 4.42 -8.54 19.05
N ARG A 307 4.28 -8.66 20.38
CA ARG A 307 4.07 -9.96 21.05
C ARG A 307 2.87 -10.74 20.52
N LEU A 308 1.73 -10.08 20.35
CA LEU A 308 0.48 -10.72 19.91
C LEU A 308 0.43 -10.90 18.38
N TYR A 309 1.01 -9.99 17.58
CA TYR A 309 1.11 -10.22 16.13
C TYR A 309 2.06 -11.38 15.84
N LYS A 310 3.27 -11.35 16.41
CA LYS A 310 4.30 -12.38 16.29
C LYS A 310 3.72 -13.73 16.68
N LYS A 311 3.09 -13.81 17.86
CA LYS A 311 2.46 -15.04 18.34
C LYS A 311 1.25 -15.47 17.48
N PHE A 312 0.19 -14.68 17.43
CA PHE A 312 -1.10 -15.14 16.88
C PHE A 312 -1.23 -14.98 15.37
N VAL A 313 -0.63 -13.94 14.78
CA VAL A 313 -0.79 -13.66 13.34
C VAL A 313 0.30 -14.34 12.51
N TYR A 314 1.51 -14.49 13.05
CA TYR A 314 2.70 -14.94 12.32
C TYR A 314 3.23 -16.34 12.68
N GLU A 315 3.40 -16.67 13.97
CA GLU A 315 3.95 -17.94 14.46
C GLU A 315 2.87 -19.04 14.56
N ASP A 316 1.90 -18.87 15.46
CA ASP A 316 0.75 -19.80 15.60
C ASP A 316 -0.22 -19.67 14.40
N GLN A 317 -0.17 -18.54 13.70
CA GLN A 317 -1.04 -18.14 12.56
C GLN A 317 -2.54 -18.25 12.82
N THR A 318 -2.98 -18.35 14.06
CA THR A 318 -4.38 -18.57 14.41
C THR A 318 -5.27 -17.32 14.36
N ALA A 319 -4.69 -16.12 14.32
CA ALA A 319 -5.38 -14.84 14.11
C ALA A 319 -5.03 -14.20 12.76
N SER A 320 -5.95 -13.44 12.17
CA SER A 320 -5.71 -12.58 10.99
C SER A 320 -5.19 -11.21 11.40
N ALA A 321 -5.69 -10.68 12.53
CA ALA A 321 -5.27 -9.44 13.15
C ALA A 321 -5.20 -9.60 14.67
N ALA A 322 -4.22 -8.94 15.27
CA ALA A 322 -4.14 -8.66 16.70
C ALA A 322 -4.00 -7.15 16.85
N VAL A 323 -4.85 -6.51 17.65
CA VAL A 323 -4.86 -5.05 17.85
C VAL A 323 -5.03 -4.72 19.32
N SER A 324 -4.34 -3.69 19.81
CA SER A 324 -4.51 -3.09 21.13
C SER A 324 -4.50 -1.56 21.00
N PHE A 325 -5.27 -0.85 21.82
CA PHE A 325 -5.21 0.62 21.94
C PHE A 325 -5.77 1.12 23.29
N GLN A 326 -5.47 2.37 23.66
CA GLN A 326 -6.05 3.05 24.81
C GLN A 326 -7.20 3.97 24.37
N ALA A 327 -8.37 3.80 24.99
CA ALA A 327 -9.58 4.58 24.73
C ALA A 327 -9.84 5.55 25.88
N SER A 328 -9.16 6.71 25.84
CA SER A 328 -9.18 7.71 26.90
C SER A 328 -10.52 8.47 27.00
N SER A 329 -10.99 8.78 28.21
CA SER A 329 -12.15 9.67 28.46
C SER A 329 -12.06 10.36 29.84
N GLU A 330 -12.71 11.52 29.99
CA GLU A 330 -12.49 12.49 31.08
C GLU A 330 -12.72 11.97 32.52
N ILE A 331 -13.70 11.07 32.74
CA ILE A 331 -13.98 10.52 34.10
C ILE A 331 -13.56 9.05 34.29
N ALA A 332 -13.29 8.31 33.21
CA ALA A 332 -12.82 6.93 33.20
C ALA A 332 -12.45 6.48 31.77
N SER A 333 -11.32 5.81 31.60
CA SER A 333 -10.86 5.31 30.29
C SER A 333 -10.96 3.79 30.19
N ARG A 334 -10.69 3.25 28.99
CA ARG A 334 -10.62 1.80 28.75
C ARG A 334 -9.36 1.40 27.98
N PHE A 335 -8.63 0.38 28.42
CA PHE A 335 -7.66 -0.30 27.56
C PHE A 335 -8.36 -1.43 26.81
N ILE A 336 -8.20 -1.50 25.48
CA ILE A 336 -8.96 -2.39 24.60
C ILE A 336 -8.01 -3.16 23.69
N THR A 337 -8.27 -4.46 23.49
CA THR A 337 -7.49 -5.29 22.57
C THR A 337 -8.29 -6.47 22.05
N TRP A 338 -8.02 -6.94 20.84
CA TRP A 338 -8.69 -8.09 20.26
C TRP A 338 -7.80 -8.92 19.34
N LEU A 339 -8.20 -10.18 19.19
CA LEU A 339 -7.77 -11.08 18.12
C LEU A 339 -8.95 -11.32 17.17
N ASN A 340 -8.76 -11.08 15.88
CA ASN A 340 -9.62 -11.67 14.86
C ASN A 340 -9.14 -13.11 14.63
N VAL A 341 -9.92 -14.08 15.09
CA VAL A 341 -9.66 -15.52 14.98
C VAL A 341 -9.88 -15.96 13.53
N LYS A 342 -8.88 -16.62 12.91
CA LYS A 342 -9.03 -17.14 11.54
C LYS A 342 -10.09 -18.25 11.49
N PRO A 343 -10.83 -18.39 10.39
CA PRO A 343 -11.77 -19.51 10.20
C PRO A 343 -11.13 -20.87 10.51
N GLY A 344 -11.84 -21.70 11.29
CA GLY A 344 -11.38 -23.03 11.70
C GLY A 344 -10.43 -23.07 12.91
N GLN A 345 -10.15 -21.93 13.55
CA GLN A 345 -9.32 -21.87 14.76
C GLN A 345 -10.16 -21.73 16.04
N ASP A 346 -9.64 -22.26 17.14
CA ASP A 346 -10.31 -22.32 18.44
C ASP A 346 -10.18 -20.98 19.20
N ALA A 347 -11.29 -20.25 19.31
CA ALA A 347 -11.37 -18.96 19.98
C ALA A 347 -11.11 -19.03 21.49
N ASP A 348 -11.52 -20.10 22.17
CA ASP A 348 -11.27 -20.32 23.60
C ASP A 348 -9.79 -20.60 23.87
N LYS A 349 -9.16 -21.43 23.04
CA LYS A 349 -7.72 -21.67 23.06
C LYS A 349 -6.94 -20.37 22.84
N LEU A 350 -7.35 -19.56 21.86
CA LEU A 350 -6.70 -18.28 21.56
C LEU A 350 -6.85 -17.28 22.71
N ARG A 351 -8.02 -17.24 23.36
CA ARG A 351 -8.22 -16.42 24.56
C ARG A 351 -7.22 -16.80 25.65
N ASN A 352 -7.11 -18.10 25.95
CA ASN A 352 -6.23 -18.59 27.01
C ASN A 352 -4.75 -18.32 26.67
N GLN A 353 -4.34 -18.55 25.42
CA GLN A 353 -2.97 -18.24 24.95
C GLN A 353 -2.66 -16.74 24.99
N PHE A 354 -3.65 -15.86 24.74
CA PHE A 354 -3.48 -14.41 24.88
C PHE A 354 -3.24 -14.04 26.34
N GLU A 355 -4.02 -14.64 27.27
CA GLU A 355 -3.85 -14.42 28.71
C GLU A 355 -2.49 -14.94 29.22
N ASP A 356 -1.93 -16.00 28.62
CA ASP A 356 -0.55 -16.43 28.86
C ASP A 356 0.47 -15.34 28.47
N GLU A 357 0.34 -14.76 27.27
CA GLU A 357 1.30 -13.77 26.78
C GLU A 357 1.17 -12.41 27.50
N ILE A 358 -0.04 -12.01 27.93
CA ILE A 358 -0.21 -10.87 28.84
C ILE A 358 0.48 -11.15 30.19
N ARG A 359 0.21 -12.30 30.84
CA ARG A 359 0.89 -12.66 32.10
C ARG A 359 2.41 -12.70 31.96
N ARG A 360 2.90 -13.17 30.82
CA ARG A 360 4.33 -13.18 30.47
C ARG A 360 4.89 -11.77 30.28
N PHE A 361 4.17 -10.89 29.60
CA PHE A 361 4.57 -9.49 29.42
C PHE A 361 4.70 -8.75 30.76
N LEU A 362 3.75 -8.97 31.70
CA LEU A 362 3.83 -8.43 33.06
C LEU A 362 5.11 -8.87 33.80
N ALA A 363 5.50 -10.14 33.65
CA ALA A 363 6.67 -10.71 34.31
C ALA A 363 8.02 -10.31 33.66
N GLU A 364 8.09 -10.28 32.33
CA GLU A 364 9.38 -10.22 31.59
C GLU A 364 9.78 -8.82 31.12
N GLY A 365 8.93 -8.11 30.37
CA GLY A 365 9.34 -6.96 29.54
C GLY A 365 10.08 -7.35 28.23
N PRO A 366 10.37 -6.40 27.33
CA PRO A 366 11.00 -6.67 26.02
C PRO A 366 12.53 -6.87 26.09
N THR A 367 13.14 -7.42 25.03
CA THR A 367 14.60 -7.65 24.97
C THR A 367 15.38 -6.58 24.17
N GLU A 368 16.69 -6.46 24.47
CA GLU A 368 17.59 -5.47 23.86
C GLU A 368 17.87 -5.71 22.37
N ALA A 369 17.96 -6.97 21.94
CA ALA A 369 18.16 -7.34 20.54
C ALA A 369 16.91 -7.06 19.69
N GLU A 370 15.71 -7.33 20.23
CA GLU A 370 14.45 -6.98 19.58
C GLU A 370 14.31 -5.46 19.42
N LEU A 371 14.63 -4.69 20.47
CA LEU A 371 14.61 -3.23 20.44
C LEU A 371 15.60 -2.65 19.41
N THR A 372 16.85 -3.14 19.39
CA THR A 372 17.89 -2.66 18.47
C THR A 372 17.54 -2.90 17.01
N ARG A 373 17.10 -4.11 16.67
CA ARG A 373 16.77 -4.51 15.28
C ARG A 373 15.56 -3.73 14.75
N VAL A 374 14.53 -3.52 15.58
CA VAL A 374 13.33 -2.76 15.20
C VAL A 374 13.66 -1.29 14.96
N LYS A 375 14.48 -0.65 15.82
CA LYS A 375 14.93 0.74 15.59
C LYS A 375 15.67 0.87 14.25
N ALA A 376 16.63 -0.01 13.95
CA ALA A 376 17.41 0.03 12.70
C ALA A 376 16.53 -0.11 11.44
N ALA A 377 15.59 -1.08 11.43
CA ALA A 377 14.68 -1.30 10.31
C ALA A 377 13.72 -0.11 10.10
N TYR A 378 13.26 0.53 11.18
CA TYR A 378 12.39 1.71 11.13
C TYR A 378 13.06 2.88 10.39
N PHE A 379 14.27 3.27 10.80
CA PHE A 379 15.02 4.35 10.16
C PHE A 379 15.38 4.03 8.69
N SER A 380 15.77 2.79 8.38
CA SER A 380 16.10 2.41 6.99
C SER A 380 14.90 2.52 6.05
N ASN A 381 13.73 2.03 6.48
CA ASN A 381 12.52 2.07 5.66
C ASN A 381 11.98 3.50 5.50
N PHE A 382 12.05 4.33 6.55
CA PHE A 382 11.71 5.75 6.46
C PHE A 382 12.57 6.46 5.41
N ILE A 383 13.89 6.32 5.47
CA ILE A 383 14.82 6.98 4.51
C ILE A 383 14.58 6.49 3.07
N LYS A 384 14.28 5.20 2.86
CA LYS A 384 13.93 4.66 1.52
C LYS A 384 12.59 5.19 1.00
N GLY A 385 11.62 5.46 1.87
CA GLY A 385 10.34 6.07 1.51
C GLY A 385 10.48 7.47 0.91
N LEU A 386 11.44 8.26 1.43
CA LEU A 386 11.75 9.61 0.96
C LEU A 386 12.28 9.70 -0.49
N GLU A 387 12.58 8.58 -1.16
CA GLU A 387 12.82 8.60 -2.62
C GLU A 387 11.58 8.93 -3.44
N ARG A 388 10.36 8.77 -2.89
CA ARG A 388 9.11 9.05 -3.59
C ARG A 388 8.46 10.34 -3.10
N ILE A 389 7.98 11.17 -4.02
CA ILE A 389 7.22 12.38 -3.71
C ILE A 389 5.81 12.00 -3.22
N GLY A 390 5.25 10.85 -3.65
CA GLY A 390 3.94 10.38 -3.19
C GLY A 390 3.69 8.88 -3.32
N GLY A 391 2.43 8.49 -3.11
CA GLY A 391 2.04 7.09 -2.90
C GLY A 391 2.41 6.58 -1.50
N PHE A 392 1.96 5.37 -1.14
CA PHE A 392 2.15 4.82 0.21
C PHE A 392 3.63 4.81 0.65
N GLY A 393 3.91 5.44 1.80
CA GLY A 393 5.25 5.63 2.36
C GLY A 393 6.12 6.68 1.66
N GLY A 394 5.60 7.40 0.65
CA GLY A 394 6.26 8.55 0.02
C GLY A 394 6.05 9.85 0.81
N VAL A 395 6.74 10.92 0.42
CA VAL A 395 6.73 12.21 1.14
C VAL A 395 5.32 12.76 1.33
N SER A 396 4.46 12.80 0.30
CA SER A 396 3.09 13.32 0.43
C SER A 396 2.23 12.49 1.39
N ASP A 397 2.43 11.17 1.43
CA ASP A 397 1.70 10.26 2.31
C ASP A 397 2.20 10.37 3.76
N ILE A 398 3.50 10.52 3.97
CA ILE A 398 4.07 10.83 5.29
C ILE A 398 3.53 12.17 5.82
N LEU A 399 3.59 13.23 5.01
CA LEU A 399 3.08 14.55 5.41
C LEU A 399 1.57 14.53 5.66
N ALA A 400 0.78 13.95 4.74
CA ALA A 400 -0.67 13.90 4.86
C ALA A 400 -1.13 13.01 6.03
N SER A 401 -0.58 11.80 6.19
CA SER A 401 -0.95 10.92 7.31
C SER A 401 -0.58 11.51 8.67
N ASN A 402 0.56 12.19 8.80
CA ASN A 402 0.93 12.86 10.06
C ASN A 402 0.04 14.09 10.31
N GLN A 403 -0.37 14.83 9.27
CA GLN A 403 -1.37 15.89 9.39
C GLN A 403 -2.76 15.35 9.80
N THR A 404 -3.21 14.24 9.21
CA THR A 404 -4.53 13.63 9.46
C THR A 404 -4.63 12.95 10.82
N TYR A 405 -3.59 12.23 11.27
CA TYR A 405 -3.63 11.49 12.53
C TYR A 405 -3.07 12.25 13.74
N PHE A 406 -2.20 13.26 13.53
CA PHE A 406 -1.52 13.98 14.61
C PHE A 406 -1.61 15.51 14.51
N GLY A 407 -2.29 16.06 13.49
CA GLY A 407 -2.47 17.51 13.31
C GLY A 407 -1.22 18.28 12.86
N ASP A 408 -0.09 17.61 12.67
CA ASP A 408 1.20 18.20 12.29
C ASP A 408 1.91 17.33 11.25
N ALA A 409 1.99 17.81 10.01
CA ALA A 409 2.72 17.15 8.93
C ALA A 409 4.21 16.92 9.24
N SER A 410 4.79 17.59 10.23
CA SER A 410 6.18 17.39 10.68
C SER A 410 6.34 16.42 11.87
N TYR A 411 5.23 15.90 12.41
CA TYR A 411 5.20 15.04 13.61
C TYR A 411 6.02 13.75 13.46
N TYR A 412 6.29 13.31 12.23
CA TYR A 412 7.22 12.21 11.95
C TYR A 412 8.59 12.42 12.61
N LYS A 413 9.06 13.66 12.79
CA LYS A 413 10.31 13.98 13.51
C LYS A 413 10.21 13.62 15.00
N THR A 414 9.08 13.93 15.61
CA THR A 414 8.74 13.60 17.00
C THR A 414 8.61 12.09 17.18
N VAL A 415 7.98 11.38 16.23
CA VAL A 415 7.93 9.91 16.22
C VAL A 415 9.33 9.30 16.08
N LEU A 416 10.17 9.79 15.16
CA LEU A 416 11.57 9.35 15.02
C LEU A 416 12.37 9.57 16.32
N LYS A 417 12.14 10.69 17.01
CA LYS A 417 12.76 11.01 18.31
C LYS A 417 12.31 10.06 19.43
N TYR A 418 11.04 9.67 19.48
CA TYR A 418 10.53 8.68 20.44
C TYR A 418 11.06 7.28 20.15
N VAL A 419 11.18 6.89 18.87
CA VAL A 419 11.84 5.65 18.46
C VAL A 419 13.32 5.64 18.86
N GLU A 420 14.01 6.79 18.81
CA GLU A 420 15.37 6.94 19.33
C GLU A 420 15.43 6.73 20.86
N ASP A 421 14.59 7.43 21.64
CA ASP A 421 14.71 7.51 23.12
C ASP A 421 14.21 6.27 23.90
N ALA A 422 13.29 5.46 23.36
CA ALA A 422 12.61 4.41 24.13
C ALA A 422 13.56 3.37 24.78
N THR A 423 13.33 3.06 26.08
CA THR A 423 14.09 2.09 26.89
C THR A 423 13.28 0.83 27.25
N ILE A 424 13.88 -0.13 27.97
CA ILE A 424 13.24 -1.40 28.36
C ILE A 424 12.40 -1.30 29.65
N ASP A 425 12.78 -0.42 30.59
CA ASP A 425 12.19 -0.37 31.95
C ASP A 425 10.87 0.42 31.99
N ASP A 426 10.78 1.51 31.23
CA ASP A 426 9.57 2.33 31.06
C ASP A 426 8.38 1.47 30.60
N LEU A 427 8.67 0.54 29.70
CA LEU A 427 7.70 -0.35 29.05
C LEU A 427 7.20 -1.49 29.95
N LYS A 428 7.84 -1.73 31.11
CA LYS A 428 7.54 -2.86 32.01
C LYS A 428 6.74 -2.46 33.25
N LYS A 429 7.08 -1.31 33.87
CA LYS A 429 6.47 -0.88 35.14
C LYS A 429 4.98 -0.62 35.02
N THR A 430 4.57 0.01 33.92
CA THR A 430 3.19 0.42 33.65
C THR A 430 2.21 -0.76 33.64
N ALA A 431 2.54 -1.83 32.91
CA ALA A 431 1.60 -2.90 32.60
C ALA A 431 1.05 -3.60 33.86
N ASN A 432 1.88 -3.68 34.90
CA ASN A 432 1.61 -4.40 36.14
C ASN A 432 0.51 -3.77 37.02
N LYS A 433 0.25 -2.46 36.93
CA LYS A 433 -0.71 -1.78 37.83
C LYS A 433 -2.18 -1.94 37.42
N TRP A 434 -2.45 -2.20 36.14
CA TRP A 434 -3.80 -2.06 35.56
C TRP A 434 -4.31 -3.30 34.83
N LEU A 435 -3.46 -4.01 34.07
CA LEU A 435 -3.85 -5.27 33.40
C LEU A 435 -4.06 -6.43 34.38
N SER A 436 -3.72 -6.23 35.64
CA SER A 436 -3.95 -7.12 36.78
C SER A 436 -5.35 -6.99 37.40
N LYS A 437 -6.18 -6.04 36.94
CA LYS A 437 -7.59 -5.87 37.35
C LYS A 437 -8.55 -6.69 36.48
N GLY A 438 -9.78 -6.89 36.95
CA GLY A 438 -10.79 -7.69 36.26
C GLY A 438 -11.24 -7.11 34.92
N LYS A 439 -11.19 -7.92 33.86
CA LYS A 439 -11.50 -7.50 32.49
C LYS A 439 -12.92 -7.86 32.06
N HIS A 440 -13.36 -7.35 30.93
CA HIS A 440 -14.48 -7.91 30.17
C HIS A 440 -13.93 -8.60 28.92
N VAL A 441 -14.55 -9.73 28.53
CA VAL A 441 -14.25 -10.46 27.31
C VAL A 441 -15.53 -10.55 26.47
N LEU A 442 -15.46 -10.09 25.22
CA LEU A 442 -16.57 -10.04 24.28
C LEU A 442 -16.20 -10.79 23.00
N VAL A 443 -17.06 -11.71 22.54
CA VAL A 443 -16.86 -12.51 21.32
C VAL A 443 -17.92 -12.20 20.27
N CYS A 444 -17.50 -11.95 19.02
CA CYS A 444 -18.36 -11.61 17.87
C CYS A 444 -18.30 -12.69 16.77
N ASN A 445 -19.41 -12.98 16.06
CA ASN A 445 -19.51 -13.93 14.94
C ASN A 445 -20.33 -13.39 13.71
N PRO A 446 -20.17 -13.89 12.46
CA PRO A 446 -20.66 -13.36 11.13
C PRO A 446 -22.14 -13.04 10.70
N PHE A 447 -22.31 -12.13 9.67
CA PHE A 447 -23.54 -11.66 8.92
C PHE A 447 -23.20 -10.65 7.72
N PRO A 448 -24.14 -10.15 6.84
CA PRO A 448 -23.97 -9.03 5.81
C PRO A 448 -25.15 -7.97 5.66
N GLU A 449 -25.20 -6.75 5.05
CA GLU A 449 -24.32 -5.70 4.38
C GLU A 449 -25.16 -4.41 3.92
N TYR A 450 -24.64 -3.14 3.75
CA TYR A 450 -25.39 -1.86 3.41
C TYR A 450 -24.59 -0.67 2.66
N SER A 451 -25.16 0.55 2.36
CA SER A 451 -24.65 1.60 1.36
C SER A 451 -24.90 3.17 1.58
N VAL A 452 -24.41 4.11 0.69
CA VAL A 452 -24.25 5.63 0.84
C VAL A 452 -24.24 6.57 -0.45
N GLN A 453 -24.19 7.95 -0.36
CA GLN A 453 -23.99 9.06 -1.41
C GLN A 453 -23.31 10.38 -0.81
N LYS A 454 -23.09 11.65 -1.36
CA LYS A 454 -23.36 12.49 -2.60
C LYS A 454 -22.42 13.79 -2.74
N SER A 455 -22.65 14.85 -3.59
CA SER A 455 -21.73 16.07 -3.78
C SER A 455 -22.23 17.35 -4.59
N THR A 456 -21.46 18.47 -4.63
CA THR A 456 -21.77 19.86 -5.16
C THR A 456 -20.98 20.46 -6.36
N VAL A 457 -19.72 20.11 -6.63
CA VAL A 457 -18.79 20.81 -7.59
C VAL A 457 -19.32 20.91 -9.05
N ASP A 458 -18.96 21.98 -9.80
CA ASP A 458 -19.10 22.00 -11.28
C ASP A 458 -18.09 21.04 -11.94
N ARG A 459 -18.50 19.76 -12.00
CA ARG A 459 -17.73 18.67 -12.60
C ARG A 459 -17.88 18.60 -14.12
N SER A 460 -18.43 19.62 -14.79
CA SER A 460 -18.65 19.62 -16.24
C SER A 460 -17.40 19.90 -17.08
N LYS A 461 -16.33 20.47 -16.48
CA LYS A 461 -15.08 20.83 -17.15
C LYS A 461 -13.86 20.53 -16.29
N LEU A 462 -12.74 20.24 -16.96
CA LEU A 462 -11.42 20.13 -16.33
C LEU A 462 -10.70 21.50 -16.39
N PRO A 463 -9.87 21.85 -15.39
CA PRO A 463 -8.97 23.01 -15.47
C PRO A 463 -7.92 22.87 -16.59
N GLU A 464 -7.40 24.00 -17.07
CA GLU A 464 -6.32 24.01 -18.07
C GLU A 464 -4.97 23.59 -17.46
N LEU A 465 -4.10 23.00 -18.29
CA LEU A 465 -2.77 22.56 -17.88
C LEU A 465 -1.76 23.72 -17.86
N GLY A 466 -0.93 23.77 -16.81
CA GLY A 466 0.17 24.73 -16.70
C GLY A 466 1.33 24.48 -17.69
N THR A 467 2.33 25.36 -17.67
CA THR A 467 3.49 25.29 -18.57
C THR A 467 4.32 24.01 -18.34
N GLN A 468 4.36 23.16 -19.37
CA GLN A 468 5.07 21.88 -19.33
C GLN A 468 6.58 22.08 -19.12
N LYS A 469 7.19 21.32 -18.21
CA LYS A 469 8.64 21.24 -18.01
C LYS A 469 9.10 19.81 -18.32
N SER A 470 10.17 19.70 -19.10
CA SER A 470 10.80 18.43 -19.45
C SER A 470 11.58 17.83 -18.26
N SER A 471 11.55 16.50 -18.12
CA SER A 471 12.43 15.76 -17.20
C SER A 471 13.76 15.46 -17.88
N LYS A 472 14.87 15.54 -17.15
CA LYS A 472 16.20 15.19 -17.67
C LYS A 472 16.67 13.86 -17.10
N PHE A 473 16.97 12.90 -17.98
CA PHE A 473 17.66 11.68 -17.59
C PHE A 473 19.09 12.01 -17.10
N PRO A 474 19.62 11.34 -16.06
CA PRO A 474 20.98 11.60 -15.59
C PRO A 474 22.04 11.19 -16.62
N ILE A 475 23.15 11.92 -16.64
CA ILE A 475 24.33 11.59 -17.44
C ILE A 475 24.93 10.27 -16.93
N LEU A 476 25.32 9.40 -17.85
CA LEU A 476 25.92 8.09 -17.55
C LEU A 476 27.45 8.17 -17.57
N GLU A 477 28.08 7.92 -16.43
CA GLU A 477 29.52 7.73 -16.33
C GLU A 477 29.87 6.25 -16.58
N LYS A 478 30.86 5.98 -17.42
CA LYS A 478 31.31 4.61 -17.76
C LYS A 478 32.74 4.35 -17.36
N ALA A 479 33.00 3.16 -16.81
CA ALA A 479 34.33 2.66 -16.53
C ALA A 479 34.41 1.14 -16.73
N GLN A 480 35.61 0.57 -16.64
CA GLN A 480 35.82 -0.87 -16.60
C GLN A 480 36.83 -1.21 -15.49
N LEU A 481 36.63 -2.35 -14.82
CA LEU A 481 37.63 -2.93 -13.92
C LEU A 481 38.73 -3.66 -14.71
N SER A 482 39.88 -3.86 -14.08
CA SER A 482 41.00 -4.65 -14.64
C SER A 482 40.62 -6.07 -15.08
N ASN A 483 39.59 -6.67 -14.47
CA ASN A 483 39.05 -7.99 -14.86
C ASN A 483 37.95 -7.93 -15.95
N GLY A 484 37.71 -6.77 -16.57
CA GLY A 484 36.76 -6.61 -17.66
C GLY A 484 35.29 -6.50 -17.26
N LEU A 485 34.96 -6.41 -15.97
CA LEU A 485 33.63 -6.01 -15.53
C LEU A 485 33.37 -4.55 -15.92
N ASN A 486 32.33 -4.31 -16.72
CA ASN A 486 31.89 -2.97 -17.09
C ASN A 486 31.14 -2.31 -15.93
N ILE A 487 31.34 -1.01 -15.72
CA ILE A 487 30.67 -0.18 -14.71
C ILE A 487 29.90 0.91 -15.44
N VAL A 488 28.63 1.10 -15.07
CA VAL A 488 27.82 2.26 -15.46
C VAL A 488 27.28 2.93 -14.19
N LEU A 489 27.49 4.23 -14.05
CA LEU A 489 27.02 5.02 -12.91
C LEU A 489 26.08 6.14 -13.39
N ALA A 490 24.92 6.25 -12.74
CA ALA A 490 24.06 7.43 -12.80
C ALA A 490 24.03 8.10 -11.43
N LYS A 491 24.88 9.13 -11.27
CA LYS A 491 25.04 9.87 -10.02
C LYS A 491 23.79 10.71 -9.71
N ARG A 492 23.23 10.57 -8.51
CA ARG A 492 22.01 11.26 -8.04
C ARG A 492 22.13 11.61 -6.55
N THR A 493 22.10 12.89 -6.20
CA THR A 493 22.43 13.40 -4.86
C THR A 493 21.21 13.81 -4.01
N GLY A 494 20.00 13.34 -4.35
CA GLY A 494 18.75 13.79 -3.71
C GLY A 494 18.40 13.08 -2.40
N VAL A 495 18.75 11.80 -2.27
CA VAL A 495 18.49 10.95 -1.10
C VAL A 495 19.74 10.10 -0.85
N PRO A 496 20.18 9.86 0.41
CA PRO A 496 21.41 9.14 0.72
C PRO A 496 21.27 7.62 0.56
N THR A 497 20.77 7.17 -0.58
CA THR A 497 20.64 5.77 -0.99
C THR A 497 21.53 5.47 -2.19
N VAL A 498 21.88 4.19 -2.36
CA VAL A 498 22.59 3.67 -3.53
C VAL A 498 21.95 2.35 -3.94
N VAL A 499 21.61 2.25 -5.22
CA VAL A 499 21.16 1.03 -5.89
C VAL A 499 22.32 0.46 -6.69
N VAL A 500 22.54 -0.85 -6.57
CA VAL A 500 23.53 -1.63 -7.32
C VAL A 500 22.80 -2.77 -8.02
N ASN A 501 23.08 -2.99 -9.30
CA ASN A 501 22.55 -4.10 -10.07
C ASN A 501 23.65 -4.70 -10.94
N LEU A 502 24.11 -5.90 -10.60
CA LEU A 502 24.99 -6.68 -11.46
C LEU A 502 24.12 -7.44 -12.47
N VAL A 503 24.13 -6.97 -13.72
CA VAL A 503 23.38 -7.54 -14.83
C VAL A 503 24.29 -8.48 -15.60
N VAL A 504 23.90 -9.76 -15.67
CA VAL A 504 24.57 -10.81 -16.43
C VAL A 504 23.78 -11.06 -17.72
N ASN A 505 24.43 -11.11 -18.88
CA ASN A 505 23.81 -11.49 -20.15
C ASN A 505 23.59 -13.02 -20.22
N ALA A 506 22.69 -13.51 -19.38
CA ALA A 506 22.20 -14.88 -19.33
C ALA A 506 20.85 -14.89 -18.62
N GLY A 507 19.79 -15.16 -19.38
CA GLY A 507 18.44 -15.35 -18.85
C GLY A 507 17.96 -16.79 -19.07
N TYR A 508 16.69 -17.08 -18.84
CA TYR A 508 16.11 -18.40 -19.13
C TYR A 508 16.06 -18.77 -20.64
N LYS A 509 16.51 -17.88 -21.54
CA LYS A 509 16.92 -18.27 -22.91
C LYS A 509 18.11 -19.24 -22.94
N THR A 510 18.95 -19.23 -21.91
CA THR A 510 20.14 -20.11 -21.82
C THR A 510 19.78 -21.55 -21.41
N ASP A 511 18.57 -21.76 -20.88
CA ASP A 511 18.02 -23.09 -20.60
C ASP A 511 17.86 -23.93 -21.88
N TYR A 512 17.81 -23.29 -23.06
CA TYR A 512 17.89 -23.93 -24.38
C TYR A 512 19.18 -24.76 -24.57
N LEU A 513 20.28 -24.39 -23.90
CA LEU A 513 21.54 -25.13 -23.89
C LEU A 513 21.68 -26.05 -22.65
N SER A 514 20.62 -26.23 -21.86
CA SER A 514 20.62 -27.07 -20.66
C SER A 514 19.24 -27.70 -20.36
N SER A 515 18.48 -27.18 -19.39
CA SER A 515 17.14 -27.68 -19.06
C SER A 515 16.20 -26.56 -18.58
N PRO A 516 14.94 -26.50 -19.04
CA PRO A 516 13.97 -25.48 -18.64
C PRO A 516 13.77 -25.39 -17.12
N GLY A 517 13.97 -24.20 -16.58
CA GLY A 517 13.90 -23.86 -15.15
C GLY A 517 15.27 -23.69 -14.47
N THR A 518 16.39 -23.95 -15.16
CA THR A 518 17.75 -23.92 -14.57
C THR A 518 18.17 -22.51 -14.20
N ALA A 519 18.07 -21.54 -15.12
CA ALA A 519 18.48 -20.15 -14.87
C ALA A 519 17.72 -19.51 -13.69
N GLN A 520 16.44 -19.82 -13.54
CA GLN A 520 15.63 -19.30 -12.42
C GLN A 520 16.06 -19.91 -11.09
N LEU A 521 16.17 -21.25 -11.01
CA LEU A 521 16.58 -21.95 -9.79
C LEU A 521 18.00 -21.54 -9.37
N ALA A 522 18.91 -21.38 -10.34
CA ALA A 522 20.30 -21.02 -10.07
C ALA A 522 20.46 -19.59 -9.54
N MET A 523 19.66 -18.63 -10.01
CA MET A 523 19.66 -17.28 -9.45
C MET A 523 19.03 -17.27 -8.06
N ASN A 524 17.85 -17.90 -7.86
CA ASN A 524 17.18 -17.95 -6.56
C ASN A 524 18.04 -18.58 -5.43
N LEU A 525 19.02 -19.43 -5.77
CA LEU A 525 19.92 -20.06 -4.81
C LEU A 525 21.19 -19.25 -4.47
N MET A 526 21.41 -18.13 -5.14
CA MET A 526 22.70 -17.44 -5.11
C MET A 526 22.96 -16.72 -3.77
N ASP A 527 21.92 -16.16 -3.15
CA ASP A 527 21.92 -15.51 -1.84
C ASP A 527 21.52 -16.43 -0.66
N GLU A 528 21.26 -17.71 -0.91
CA GLU A 528 20.89 -18.70 0.12
C GLU A 528 22.09 -19.24 0.93
N GLY A 529 23.32 -18.94 0.52
CA GLY A 529 24.50 -19.22 1.35
C GLY A 529 25.83 -19.01 0.65
N THR A 530 26.75 -18.37 1.35
CA THR A 530 28.16 -18.21 0.94
C THR A 530 29.07 -19.16 1.72
N LYS A 531 30.38 -19.11 1.45
CA LYS A 531 31.41 -19.83 2.24
C LYS A 531 31.45 -19.44 3.72
N ASN A 532 30.88 -18.28 4.10
CA ASN A 532 31.02 -17.68 5.43
C ASN A 532 29.68 -17.44 6.14
N LEU A 533 28.57 -17.36 5.40
CA LEU A 533 27.24 -16.98 5.90
C LEU A 533 26.17 -17.91 5.33
N ASN A 534 25.21 -18.33 6.15
CA ASN A 534 23.97 -18.94 5.68
C ASN A 534 22.90 -17.88 5.34
N SER A 535 21.81 -18.28 4.70
CA SER A 535 20.68 -17.42 4.34
C SER A 535 20.15 -16.55 5.48
N LEU A 536 19.98 -17.11 6.68
CA LEU A 536 19.53 -16.37 7.87
C LEU A 536 20.53 -15.28 8.30
N GLN A 537 21.83 -15.55 8.23
CA GLN A 537 22.89 -14.58 8.54
C GLN A 537 23.03 -13.51 7.45
N ILE A 538 22.76 -13.86 6.18
CA ILE A 538 22.69 -12.90 5.07
C ILE A 538 21.48 -11.97 5.26
N SER A 539 20.34 -12.50 5.71
CA SER A 539 19.14 -11.75 6.04
C SER A 539 19.34 -10.83 7.26
N GLU A 540 19.82 -11.35 8.39
CA GLU A 540 20.12 -10.58 9.61
C GLU A 540 21.11 -9.44 9.34
N LYS A 541 22.22 -9.73 8.63
CA LYS A 541 23.20 -8.72 8.25
C LYS A 541 22.62 -7.69 7.26
N SER A 542 21.65 -8.08 6.43
CA SER A 542 20.95 -7.13 5.56
C SER A 542 20.03 -6.21 6.34
N GLU A 543 19.23 -6.73 7.29
CA GLU A 543 18.41 -5.90 8.19
C GLU A 543 19.26 -4.88 8.96
N LEU A 544 20.36 -5.33 9.57
CA LEU A 544 21.26 -4.49 10.36
C LEU A 544 21.98 -3.40 9.54
N LEU A 545 22.25 -3.64 8.24
CA LEU A 545 22.87 -2.67 7.34
C LEU A 545 21.85 -1.76 6.61
N GLY A 546 20.55 -1.98 6.81
CA GLY A 546 19.49 -1.31 6.06
C GLY A 546 19.46 -1.72 4.57
N VAL A 547 19.94 -2.92 4.26
CA VAL A 547 20.08 -3.45 2.89
C VAL A 547 18.81 -4.18 2.48
N SER A 548 18.47 -4.06 1.20
CA SER A 548 17.52 -4.93 0.52
C SER A 548 18.26 -5.55 -0.66
N LEU A 549 18.57 -6.85 -0.58
CA LEU A 549 19.32 -7.60 -1.58
C LEU A 549 18.42 -8.73 -2.11
N ASN A 550 18.45 -8.97 -3.42
CA ASN A 550 17.70 -10.05 -4.05
C ASN A 550 18.30 -10.44 -5.42
N THR A 551 18.00 -11.66 -5.86
CA THR A 551 18.52 -12.28 -7.08
C THR A 551 17.35 -12.70 -7.98
N PHE A 552 17.50 -12.63 -9.30
CA PHE A 552 16.46 -13.07 -10.25
C PHE A 552 16.96 -13.27 -11.69
N SER A 553 16.20 -14.03 -12.48
CA SER A 553 16.36 -14.19 -13.93
C SER A 553 15.16 -13.58 -14.67
N ASN A 554 15.34 -13.29 -15.96
CA ASN A 554 14.27 -13.03 -16.92
C ASN A 554 14.64 -13.68 -18.27
N GLN A 555 13.90 -13.44 -19.35
CA GLN A 555 14.15 -14.08 -20.64
C GLN A 555 15.57 -13.85 -21.18
N ASP A 556 16.16 -12.66 -20.99
CA ASP A 556 17.48 -12.30 -21.54
C ASP A 556 18.62 -12.19 -20.52
N GLN A 557 18.31 -11.84 -19.26
CA GLN A 557 19.30 -11.40 -18.28
C GLN A 557 19.02 -11.92 -16.87
N SER A 558 20.09 -12.18 -16.14
CA SER A 558 20.08 -12.43 -14.69
C SER A 558 20.63 -11.22 -13.96
N ASN A 559 20.13 -10.97 -12.75
CA ASN A 559 20.36 -9.76 -11.98
C ASN A 559 20.70 -10.14 -10.54
N VAL A 560 21.74 -9.54 -9.97
CA VAL A 560 21.94 -9.45 -8.52
C VAL A 560 21.73 -7.99 -8.13
N PHE A 561 20.64 -7.72 -7.43
CA PHE A 561 20.15 -6.38 -7.11
C PHE A 561 20.34 -6.07 -5.62
N MET A 562 20.72 -4.84 -5.30
CA MET A 562 20.89 -4.38 -3.92
C MET A 562 20.56 -2.89 -3.79
N THR A 563 19.68 -2.54 -2.85
CA THR A 563 19.46 -1.16 -2.38
C THR A 563 20.02 -1.01 -0.97
N THR A 564 20.83 0.02 -0.74
CA THR A 564 21.49 0.31 0.55
C THR A 564 21.50 1.81 0.84
N LEU A 565 21.76 2.19 2.10
CA LEU A 565 22.11 3.57 2.45
C LEU A 565 23.55 3.88 2.04
N LYS A 566 23.86 5.15 1.74
CA LYS A 566 25.20 5.64 1.38
C LYS A 566 26.22 5.37 2.50
N GLN A 567 25.80 5.53 3.75
CA GLN A 567 26.63 5.34 4.94
C GLN A 567 27.04 3.87 5.14
N SER A 568 26.15 2.91 4.83
CA SER A 568 26.44 1.47 4.92
C SER A 568 26.97 0.86 3.61
N PHE A 569 27.07 1.63 2.52
CA PHE A 569 27.40 1.14 1.17
C PHE A 569 28.68 0.29 1.12
N GLY A 570 29.74 0.67 1.84
CA GLY A 570 31.01 -0.09 1.86
C GLY A 570 30.84 -1.52 2.38
N THR A 571 30.24 -1.68 3.56
CA THR A 571 29.99 -2.98 4.21
C THR A 571 28.93 -3.80 3.45
N SER A 572 27.97 -3.11 2.84
CA SER A 572 26.91 -3.73 2.05
C SER A 572 27.44 -4.28 0.72
N LEU A 573 28.37 -3.56 0.07
CA LEU A 573 29.06 -4.04 -1.12
C LEU A 573 29.96 -5.26 -0.81
N GLU A 574 30.49 -5.37 0.41
CA GLU A 574 31.22 -6.58 0.84
C GLU A 574 30.29 -7.79 1.00
N LEU A 575 29.06 -7.62 1.51
CA LEU A 575 28.04 -8.67 1.54
C LEU A 575 27.61 -9.07 0.11
N PHE A 576 27.27 -8.09 -0.72
CA PHE A 576 26.94 -8.28 -2.15
C PHE A 576 28.03 -9.05 -2.90
N SER A 577 29.31 -8.72 -2.65
CA SER A 577 30.42 -9.37 -3.32
C SER A 577 30.69 -10.78 -2.82
N ASP A 578 30.33 -11.12 -1.57
CA ASP A 578 30.41 -12.50 -1.07
C ASP A 578 29.31 -13.38 -1.71
N VAL A 579 28.10 -12.84 -1.88
CA VAL A 579 26.99 -13.47 -2.64
C VAL A 579 27.36 -13.67 -4.12
N VAL A 580 28.00 -12.69 -4.75
CA VAL A 580 28.39 -12.77 -6.17
C VAL A 580 29.55 -13.74 -6.43
N LEU A 581 30.52 -13.85 -5.51
CA LEU A 581 31.79 -14.56 -5.75
C LEU A 581 31.97 -15.88 -5.00
N ASN A 582 31.27 -16.05 -3.88
CA ASN A 582 31.40 -17.20 -2.99
C ASN A 582 30.09 -17.97 -2.71
N PRO A 583 29.06 -17.99 -3.60
CA PRO A 583 27.86 -18.79 -3.36
C PRO A 583 28.24 -20.28 -3.32
N ILE A 584 27.71 -21.00 -2.33
CA ILE A 584 27.99 -22.45 -2.15
C ILE A 584 26.81 -23.34 -2.53
N PHE A 585 25.68 -22.77 -2.97
CA PHE A 585 24.46 -23.43 -3.43
C PHE A 585 24.01 -24.60 -2.51
N PRO A 586 23.78 -24.37 -1.20
CA PRO A 586 23.69 -25.44 -0.21
C PRO A 586 22.69 -26.53 -0.60
N GLU A 587 23.06 -27.81 -0.43
CA GLU A 587 22.22 -28.94 -0.89
C GLU A 587 20.82 -28.94 -0.25
N ALA A 588 20.70 -28.52 1.01
CA ALA A 588 19.41 -28.36 1.67
C ALA A 588 18.53 -27.28 1.02
N GLU A 589 19.10 -26.11 0.75
CA GLU A 589 18.40 -24.99 0.12
C GLU A 589 18.09 -25.29 -1.35
N PHE A 590 18.98 -25.99 -2.07
CA PHE A 590 18.73 -26.49 -3.41
C PHE A 590 17.46 -27.37 -3.45
N ASN A 591 17.36 -28.33 -2.54
CA ASN A 591 16.18 -29.19 -2.46
C ASN A 591 14.93 -28.44 -1.98
N ARG A 592 15.05 -27.42 -1.10
CA ARG A 592 13.92 -26.54 -0.76
C ARG A 592 13.42 -25.78 -1.97
N LEU A 593 14.28 -24.97 -2.61
CA LEU A 593 13.89 -24.11 -3.72
C LEU A 593 13.48 -24.89 -4.98
N LYS A 594 14.02 -26.09 -5.21
CA LYS A 594 13.53 -27.00 -6.26
C LYS A 594 12.08 -27.42 -6.02
N ASN A 595 11.74 -27.79 -4.78
CA ASN A 595 10.35 -28.12 -4.40
C ASN A 595 9.44 -26.88 -4.43
N GLU A 596 9.96 -25.71 -4.04
CA GLU A 596 9.24 -24.44 -4.11
C GLU A 596 8.92 -24.07 -5.57
N GLN A 597 9.88 -24.19 -6.48
CA GLN A 597 9.68 -23.95 -7.92
C GLN A 597 8.69 -24.95 -8.55
N ILE A 598 8.71 -26.23 -8.14
CA ILE A 598 7.68 -27.21 -8.54
C ILE A 598 6.29 -26.81 -8.05
N ASN A 599 6.17 -26.32 -6.82
CA ASN A 599 4.89 -25.84 -6.28
C ASN A 599 4.43 -24.54 -6.96
N ASN A 600 5.36 -23.65 -7.32
CA ASN A 600 5.07 -22.46 -8.11
C ASN A 600 4.57 -22.82 -9.52
N ILE A 601 5.15 -23.83 -10.19
CA ILE A 601 4.60 -24.35 -11.46
C ILE A 601 3.18 -24.88 -11.28
N LYS A 602 2.88 -25.63 -10.21
CA LYS A 602 1.51 -26.10 -9.93
C LYS A 602 0.54 -24.95 -9.69
N ASN A 603 0.99 -23.91 -9.00
CA ASN A 603 0.22 -22.68 -8.80
C ASN A 603 -0.03 -21.97 -10.14
N GLU A 604 0.99 -21.78 -10.98
CA GLU A 604 0.84 -21.24 -12.36
C GLU A 604 -0.17 -22.04 -13.19
N LYS A 605 -0.15 -23.36 -13.10
CA LYS A 605 -1.09 -24.26 -13.80
C LYS A 605 -2.54 -24.20 -13.29
N SER A 606 -2.81 -23.54 -12.16
CA SER A 606 -4.15 -23.37 -11.60
C SER A 606 -4.75 -21.98 -11.85
N GLN A 607 -3.89 -21.00 -12.17
CA GLN A 607 -4.22 -19.59 -12.30
C GLN A 607 -4.35 -19.19 -13.78
N PRO A 608 -5.52 -18.74 -14.27
CA PRO A 608 -5.79 -18.59 -15.70
C PRO A 608 -4.77 -17.77 -16.51
N VAL A 609 -4.23 -16.68 -15.95
CA VAL A 609 -3.28 -15.82 -16.66
C VAL A 609 -1.95 -16.53 -16.91
N SER A 610 -1.41 -17.20 -15.89
CA SER A 610 -0.14 -17.91 -15.98
C SER A 610 -0.26 -19.21 -16.76
N MET A 611 -1.39 -19.93 -16.71
CA MET A 611 -1.69 -21.04 -17.62
C MET A 611 -1.47 -20.63 -19.10
N ALA A 612 -2.05 -19.51 -19.53
CA ALA A 612 -1.89 -19.02 -20.90
C ALA A 612 -0.45 -18.55 -21.20
N LEU A 613 0.20 -17.82 -20.28
CA LEU A 613 1.58 -17.36 -20.45
C LEU A 613 2.63 -18.51 -20.44
N ARG A 614 2.33 -19.65 -19.82
CA ARG A 614 3.17 -20.86 -19.89
C ARG A 614 3.19 -21.47 -21.29
N VAL A 615 2.02 -21.58 -21.92
CA VAL A 615 1.86 -22.31 -23.19
C VAL A 615 2.09 -21.44 -24.43
N MET A 616 1.84 -20.13 -24.35
CA MET A 616 1.90 -19.20 -25.49
C MET A 616 3.23 -19.24 -26.26
N ASN A 617 4.37 -19.18 -25.56
CA ASN A 617 5.70 -19.14 -26.19
C ASN A 617 5.96 -20.38 -27.07
N LYS A 618 5.52 -21.57 -26.62
CA LYS A 618 5.66 -22.84 -27.35
C LYS A 618 5.10 -22.76 -28.78
N TYR A 619 3.92 -22.15 -28.93
CA TYR A 619 3.20 -22.04 -30.20
C TYR A 619 3.58 -20.79 -31.02
N LEU A 620 3.97 -19.70 -30.36
CA LEU A 620 4.45 -18.50 -31.06
C LEU A 620 5.86 -18.65 -31.65
N TYR A 621 6.75 -19.40 -31.00
CA TYR A 621 8.12 -19.60 -31.49
C TYR A 621 8.39 -20.96 -32.15
N GLY A 622 7.65 -22.01 -31.75
CA GLY A 622 8.05 -23.41 -31.99
C GLY A 622 9.09 -23.88 -30.96
N GLU A 623 9.12 -25.18 -30.67
CA GLU A 623 9.94 -25.75 -29.57
C GLU A 623 11.46 -25.54 -29.77
N ASP A 624 11.93 -25.58 -31.01
CA ASP A 624 13.32 -25.46 -31.49
C ASP A 624 13.87 -24.01 -31.54
N HIS A 625 13.44 -23.17 -30.59
CA HIS A 625 13.81 -21.75 -30.52
C HIS A 625 14.18 -21.35 -29.07
N PRO A 626 15.23 -20.53 -28.83
CA PRO A 626 15.66 -20.20 -27.46
C PRO A 626 14.65 -19.43 -26.59
N TYR A 627 13.55 -18.93 -27.17
CA TYR A 627 12.43 -18.31 -26.44
C TYR A 627 11.17 -19.21 -26.34
N SER A 628 11.25 -20.50 -26.69
CA SER A 628 10.12 -21.44 -26.65
C SER A 628 9.65 -21.80 -25.23
N ASN A 629 10.53 -21.64 -24.24
CA ASN A 629 10.27 -21.89 -22.82
C ASN A 629 9.07 -21.07 -22.28
N PRO A 630 8.38 -21.57 -21.23
CA PRO A 630 7.32 -20.83 -20.54
C PRO A 630 7.75 -19.41 -20.16
N TYR A 631 6.91 -18.40 -20.43
CA TYR A 631 7.27 -16.99 -20.20
C TYR A 631 7.50 -16.66 -18.71
N THR A 632 7.06 -17.53 -17.80
CA THR A 632 7.34 -17.48 -16.36
C THR A 632 8.76 -17.87 -15.99
N GLY A 633 9.54 -18.50 -16.89
CA GLY A 633 10.92 -18.91 -16.65
C GLY A 633 11.12 -20.08 -15.68
N THR A 634 10.06 -20.55 -15.03
CA THR A 634 10.11 -21.63 -14.02
C THR A 634 10.28 -23.03 -14.63
N GLY A 635 10.02 -23.20 -15.93
CA GLY A 635 10.16 -24.48 -16.63
C GLY A 635 8.98 -25.43 -16.40
N TYR A 636 9.25 -26.73 -16.38
CA TYR A 636 8.24 -27.80 -16.29
C TYR A 636 8.52 -28.71 -15.09
N GLU A 637 7.50 -29.30 -14.47
CA GLU A 637 7.70 -30.22 -13.33
C GLU A 637 8.62 -31.41 -13.69
N ALA A 638 8.51 -31.89 -14.93
CA ALA A 638 9.31 -33.00 -15.47
C ALA A 638 10.78 -32.63 -15.79
N THR A 639 11.11 -31.34 -15.93
CA THR A 639 12.49 -30.84 -16.08
C THR A 639 13.04 -30.45 -14.71
N VAL A 640 12.35 -29.56 -13.99
CA VAL A 640 12.74 -29.09 -12.66
C VAL A 640 12.91 -30.22 -11.66
N GLY A 641 12.02 -31.23 -11.65
CA GLY A 641 12.15 -32.38 -10.74
C GLY A 641 13.47 -33.14 -10.93
N LYS A 642 14.00 -33.19 -12.17
CA LYS A 642 15.25 -33.88 -12.54
C LYS A 642 16.51 -33.05 -12.30
N LEU A 643 16.39 -31.72 -12.15
CA LEU A 643 17.55 -30.86 -11.90
C LEU A 643 18.31 -31.31 -10.66
N THR A 644 19.63 -31.17 -10.74
CA THR A 644 20.59 -31.38 -9.66
C THR A 644 21.25 -30.07 -9.26
N ARG A 645 21.88 -30.06 -8.09
CA ARG A 645 22.74 -28.95 -7.63
C ARG A 645 23.85 -28.64 -8.65
N ASP A 646 24.39 -29.65 -9.32
CA ASP A 646 25.49 -29.49 -10.27
C ASP A 646 25.06 -28.82 -11.58
N ASP A 647 23.79 -28.94 -11.99
CA ASP A 647 23.23 -28.17 -13.13
C ASP A 647 23.20 -26.66 -12.81
N VAL A 648 22.75 -26.31 -11.59
CA VAL A 648 22.73 -24.94 -11.05
C VAL A 648 24.16 -24.37 -10.92
N VAL A 649 25.08 -25.16 -10.38
CA VAL A 649 26.50 -24.80 -10.28
C VAL A 649 27.14 -24.68 -11.66
N GLY A 650 26.73 -25.51 -12.63
CA GLY A 650 27.13 -25.43 -14.04
C GLY A 650 26.65 -24.15 -14.72
N TYR A 651 25.41 -23.73 -14.47
CA TYR A 651 24.86 -22.45 -14.94
C TYR A 651 25.71 -21.27 -14.43
N TYR A 652 25.92 -21.20 -13.11
CA TYR A 652 26.76 -20.14 -12.50
C TYR A 652 28.19 -20.17 -13.08
N ASN A 653 28.81 -21.35 -13.15
CA ASN A 653 30.17 -21.51 -13.67
C ASN A 653 30.30 -21.26 -15.18
N THR A 654 29.22 -21.26 -15.94
CA THR A 654 29.23 -20.92 -17.38
C THR A 654 29.00 -19.42 -17.58
N TRP A 655 27.89 -18.90 -17.02
CA TRP A 655 27.34 -17.60 -17.44
C TRP A 655 27.75 -16.42 -16.56
N VAL A 656 27.99 -16.65 -15.27
CA VAL A 656 28.26 -15.59 -14.28
C VAL A 656 29.75 -15.23 -14.31
N LYS A 657 30.12 -14.40 -15.29
CA LYS A 657 31.50 -13.94 -15.56
C LYS A 657 31.59 -12.40 -15.58
N PRO A 658 32.72 -11.79 -15.18
CA PRO A 658 32.90 -10.34 -15.25
C PRO A 658 32.81 -9.84 -16.70
N ASN A 659 33.35 -10.59 -17.66
CA ASN A 659 33.28 -10.30 -19.08
C ASN A 659 31.93 -10.66 -19.75
N ASN A 660 30.93 -11.14 -18.99
CA ASN A 660 29.55 -11.30 -19.44
C ASN A 660 28.58 -10.39 -18.67
N SER A 661 29.12 -9.44 -17.88
CA SER A 661 28.35 -8.67 -16.91
C SER A 661 28.64 -7.17 -17.00
N THR A 662 27.65 -6.39 -16.60
CA THR A 662 27.77 -4.95 -16.36
C THR A 662 27.18 -4.65 -14.99
N ILE A 663 27.91 -3.93 -14.13
CA ILE A 663 27.40 -3.44 -12.86
C ILE A 663 26.89 -2.01 -13.01
N ILE A 664 25.59 -1.85 -12.81
CA ILE A 664 24.88 -0.57 -12.90
C ILE A 664 24.71 -0.03 -11.49
N VAL A 665 25.13 1.20 -11.25
CA VAL A 665 24.99 1.88 -9.96
C VAL A 665 24.21 3.18 -10.13
N THR A 666 23.35 3.49 -9.17
CA THR A 666 22.50 4.67 -9.21
C THR A 666 22.31 5.23 -7.80
N GLY A 667 22.64 6.51 -7.60
CA GLY A 667 22.59 7.14 -6.28
C GLY A 667 23.79 8.05 -6.00
N ASP A 668 24.01 8.36 -4.73
CA ASP A 668 24.93 9.43 -4.29
C ASP A 668 26.37 8.92 -4.07
N ILE A 669 27.07 8.58 -5.15
CA ILE A 669 28.47 8.13 -5.14
C ILE A 669 29.27 8.68 -6.34
N GLU A 670 30.57 8.86 -6.17
CA GLU A 670 31.53 9.25 -7.22
C GLU A 670 32.11 8.04 -7.95
N MET A 671 32.38 8.13 -9.26
CA MET A 671 32.95 7.02 -10.04
C MET A 671 34.28 6.49 -9.48
N ASP A 672 35.21 7.36 -9.06
CA ASP A 672 36.51 6.92 -8.55
C ASP A 672 36.40 6.15 -7.22
N ASP A 673 35.52 6.58 -6.31
CA ASP A 673 35.27 5.86 -5.06
C ASP A 673 34.54 4.53 -5.33
N LEU A 674 33.52 4.55 -6.19
CA LEU A 674 32.83 3.34 -6.63
C LEU A 674 33.80 2.33 -7.25
N LYS A 675 34.62 2.75 -8.21
CA LYS A 675 35.63 1.93 -8.90
C LYS A 675 36.68 1.40 -7.92
N SER A 676 37.10 2.21 -6.94
CA SER A 676 38.01 1.78 -5.87
C SER A 676 37.39 0.65 -5.02
N LYS A 677 36.15 0.83 -4.52
CA LYS A 677 35.47 -0.21 -3.74
C LYS A 677 35.19 -1.47 -4.57
N LEU A 678 34.77 -1.33 -5.83
CA LEU A 678 34.56 -2.47 -6.74
C LEU A 678 35.87 -3.21 -7.08
N GLN A 679 36.99 -2.50 -7.26
CA GLN A 679 38.30 -3.11 -7.49
C GLN A 679 38.84 -3.83 -6.23
N LYS A 680 38.46 -3.38 -5.02
CA LYS A 680 38.71 -4.08 -3.75
C LYS A 680 37.92 -5.39 -3.66
N THR A 681 36.61 -5.37 -3.96
CA THR A 681 35.72 -6.50 -3.68
C THR A 681 35.55 -7.45 -4.88
N LEU A 682 35.18 -6.94 -6.06
CA LEU A 682 34.95 -7.74 -7.28
C LEU A 682 36.18 -7.90 -8.17
N GLY A 683 37.23 -7.09 -7.97
CA GLY A 683 38.43 -7.07 -8.81
C GLY A 683 39.24 -8.38 -8.88
N LYS A 684 38.98 -9.35 -7.99
CA LYS A 684 39.58 -10.70 -8.02
C LYS A 684 38.77 -11.73 -8.84
N TRP A 685 37.55 -11.40 -9.26
CA TRP A 685 36.70 -12.24 -10.09
C TRP A 685 37.37 -12.45 -11.45
N LYS A 686 37.49 -13.72 -11.89
CA LYS A 686 38.23 -14.07 -13.11
C LYS A 686 37.33 -14.04 -14.34
N LYS A 687 37.88 -13.58 -15.47
CA LYS A 687 37.30 -13.79 -16.79
C LYS A 687 37.19 -15.29 -17.10
N GLY A 688 36.28 -15.63 -18.00
CA GLY A 688 36.16 -16.98 -18.58
C GLY A 688 35.39 -16.96 -19.89
N ASP A 689 35.47 -18.06 -20.62
CA ASP A 689 34.73 -18.25 -21.88
C ASP A 689 33.22 -18.37 -21.62
N VAL A 690 32.41 -17.95 -22.60
CA VAL A 690 30.95 -17.84 -22.50
C VAL A 690 30.34 -18.30 -23.83
N PRO A 691 29.34 -19.21 -23.86
CA PRO A 691 28.72 -19.65 -25.09
C PRO A 691 27.89 -18.56 -25.78
N THR A 692 27.86 -18.56 -27.11
CA THR A 692 26.93 -17.75 -27.91
C THR A 692 25.67 -18.56 -28.20
N ILE A 693 24.49 -17.94 -28.04
CA ILE A 693 23.20 -18.53 -28.45
C ILE A 693 22.85 -18.03 -29.86
N ALA A 694 22.56 -18.96 -30.76
CA ALA A 694 21.99 -18.67 -32.07
C ALA A 694 20.47 -18.65 -32.00
N PHE A 695 19.83 -17.72 -32.70
CA PHE A 695 18.38 -17.62 -32.82
C PHE A 695 17.97 -18.00 -34.23
N ASN A 696 17.21 -19.10 -34.35
CA ASN A 696 16.60 -19.55 -35.59
C ASN A 696 15.36 -18.70 -35.92
N GLU A 697 14.87 -18.72 -37.16
CA GLU A 697 13.57 -18.13 -37.48
C GLU A 697 12.43 -18.90 -36.75
N PRO A 698 11.44 -18.20 -36.15
CA PRO A 698 10.31 -18.84 -35.47
C PRO A 698 9.49 -19.76 -36.38
N LYS A 699 9.23 -20.99 -35.91
CA LYS A 699 8.50 -22.03 -36.64
C LYS A 699 7.02 -22.08 -36.24
N SER A 700 6.34 -20.93 -36.33
CA SER A 700 4.91 -20.82 -36.00
C SER A 700 4.05 -21.20 -37.21
N ASN A 701 3.51 -22.41 -37.19
CA ASN A 701 2.75 -22.99 -38.31
C ASN A 701 1.24 -22.68 -38.26
N SER A 702 0.76 -22.01 -37.20
CA SER A 702 -0.66 -21.71 -36.98
C SER A 702 -0.96 -20.21 -37.08
N LYS A 703 -2.11 -19.89 -37.66
CA LYS A 703 -2.76 -18.57 -37.63
C LYS A 703 -4.21 -18.79 -37.23
N ASN A 704 -4.86 -17.76 -36.68
CA ASN A 704 -6.29 -17.76 -36.29
C ASN A 704 -6.71 -19.04 -35.52
N THR A 705 -5.79 -19.62 -34.75
CA THR A 705 -5.98 -20.90 -34.06
C THR A 705 -6.26 -20.66 -32.59
N LEU A 706 -7.27 -21.36 -32.05
CA LEU A 706 -7.67 -21.29 -30.65
C LEU A 706 -7.10 -22.49 -29.87
N TYR A 707 -6.20 -22.20 -28.95
CA TYR A 707 -5.66 -23.12 -27.95
C TYR A 707 -6.48 -22.98 -26.67
N LEU A 708 -7.34 -23.97 -26.41
CA LEU A 708 -8.32 -23.95 -25.32
C LEU A 708 -7.87 -24.84 -24.16
N MET A 709 -7.69 -24.23 -22.99
CA MET A 709 -7.44 -24.93 -21.72
C MET A 709 -8.74 -24.96 -20.90
N ASN A 710 -9.30 -26.14 -20.72
CA ASN A 710 -10.50 -26.30 -19.90
C ASN A 710 -10.19 -26.08 -18.42
N ARG A 711 -10.86 -25.10 -17.81
CA ARG A 711 -10.88 -24.86 -16.37
C ARG A 711 -12.34 -24.79 -15.91
N PRO A 712 -12.95 -25.92 -15.52
CA PRO A 712 -14.34 -25.97 -15.07
C PRO A 712 -14.65 -24.97 -13.95
N GLU A 713 -15.91 -24.57 -13.84
CA GLU A 713 -16.43 -23.66 -12.81
C GLU A 713 -15.84 -22.23 -12.82
N SER A 714 -15.01 -21.90 -13.81
CA SER A 714 -14.49 -20.56 -14.00
C SER A 714 -15.60 -19.54 -14.26
N GLN A 715 -15.68 -18.53 -13.39
CA GLN A 715 -16.64 -17.41 -13.48
C GLN A 715 -16.21 -16.34 -14.50
N GLN A 716 -14.91 -16.29 -14.79
CA GLN A 716 -14.31 -15.50 -15.86
C GLN A 716 -13.47 -16.41 -16.76
N SER A 717 -13.51 -16.14 -18.07
CA SER A 717 -12.55 -16.66 -19.04
C SER A 717 -11.39 -15.68 -19.17
N VAL A 718 -10.16 -16.18 -19.29
CA VAL A 718 -9.01 -15.36 -19.72
C VAL A 718 -8.74 -15.62 -21.20
N ILE A 719 -8.65 -14.54 -21.96
CA ILE A 719 -8.25 -14.52 -23.37
C ILE A 719 -6.86 -13.88 -23.44
N ILE A 720 -5.88 -14.56 -24.03
CA ILE A 720 -4.65 -13.95 -24.54
C ILE A 720 -4.63 -14.16 -26.05
N ALA A 721 -4.79 -13.07 -26.81
CA ALA A 721 -4.72 -13.07 -28.27
C ALA A 721 -3.39 -12.47 -28.69
N GLY A 722 -2.56 -13.16 -29.46
CA GLY A 722 -1.22 -12.65 -29.78
C GLY A 722 -0.50 -13.31 -30.95
N HIS A 723 0.56 -12.64 -31.40
CA HIS A 723 1.45 -13.09 -32.47
C HIS A 723 2.86 -12.51 -32.29
N LEU A 724 3.85 -13.00 -33.03
CA LEU A 724 5.19 -12.38 -33.02
C LEU A 724 5.24 -11.10 -33.86
N THR A 725 5.99 -10.12 -33.35
CA THR A 725 6.29 -8.84 -33.99
C THR A 725 7.82 -8.60 -34.02
N GLU A 726 8.21 -7.53 -34.69
CA GLU A 726 9.61 -7.15 -34.90
C GLU A 726 10.39 -7.06 -33.60
N LYS A 727 11.66 -7.47 -33.63
CA LYS A 727 12.56 -7.41 -32.48
C LYS A 727 12.79 -5.99 -31.97
N TYR A 728 13.42 -5.83 -30.81
CA TYR A 728 13.73 -4.51 -30.28
C TYR A 728 14.62 -3.74 -31.27
N GLY A 729 14.20 -2.52 -31.63
CA GLY A 729 14.85 -1.68 -32.65
C GLY A 729 14.51 -2.03 -34.11
N GLY A 730 13.68 -3.04 -34.37
CA GLY A 730 13.17 -3.36 -35.72
C GLY A 730 12.10 -2.38 -36.23
N VAL A 731 11.52 -1.59 -35.33
CA VAL A 731 10.64 -0.45 -35.59
C VAL A 731 11.06 0.74 -34.71
N SER A 732 10.47 1.91 -34.92
CA SER A 732 10.61 3.01 -33.94
C SER A 732 9.91 2.61 -32.64
N GLU A 733 10.68 2.30 -31.60
CA GLU A 733 10.17 1.91 -30.28
C GLU A 733 9.33 3.02 -29.67
N VAL A 734 9.73 4.29 -29.86
CA VAL A 734 8.97 5.46 -29.39
C VAL A 734 7.58 5.51 -30.03
N ALA A 735 7.48 5.23 -31.33
CA ALA A 735 6.19 5.15 -32.04
C ALA A 735 5.40 3.89 -31.65
N LEU A 736 6.07 2.77 -31.37
CA LEU A 736 5.48 1.54 -30.86
C LEU A 736 4.84 1.74 -29.48
N GLU A 737 5.50 2.44 -28.58
CA GLU A 737 4.99 2.75 -27.24
C GLU A 737 3.70 3.58 -27.33
N GLN A 738 3.66 4.62 -28.17
CA GLN A 738 2.42 5.38 -28.42
C GLN A 738 1.33 4.54 -29.08
N MET A 739 1.69 3.68 -30.04
CA MET A 739 0.77 2.74 -30.69
C MET A 739 0.13 1.78 -29.66
N VAL A 740 0.93 1.23 -28.73
CA VAL A 740 0.45 0.38 -27.64
C VAL A 740 -0.48 1.18 -26.73
N SER A 741 -0.07 2.37 -26.24
CA SER A 741 -0.88 3.21 -25.36
C SER A 741 -2.28 3.54 -25.91
N ILE A 742 -2.41 3.84 -27.21
CA ILE A 742 -3.72 4.10 -27.84
C ILE A 742 -4.56 2.81 -27.90
N LEU A 743 -3.99 1.69 -28.36
CA LEU A 743 -4.74 0.47 -28.64
C LEU A 743 -5.12 -0.30 -27.37
N GLY A 744 -4.19 -0.47 -26.43
CA GLY A 744 -4.41 -1.30 -25.23
C GLY A 744 -3.53 -1.00 -24.00
N GLY A 745 -2.58 -0.07 -24.05
CA GLY A 745 -1.62 0.16 -22.97
C GLY A 745 -2.12 1.08 -21.85
N ASP A 746 -2.76 2.20 -22.20
CA ASP A 746 -3.33 3.13 -21.21
C ASP A 746 -4.63 2.55 -20.60
N PHE A 747 -4.97 2.97 -19.38
CA PHE A 747 -6.28 2.69 -18.79
C PHE A 747 -7.45 3.19 -19.68
N THR A 748 -7.25 4.26 -20.43
CA THR A 748 -8.23 4.81 -21.38
C THR A 748 -7.89 4.49 -22.85
N SER A 749 -7.26 3.34 -23.08
CA SER A 749 -7.00 2.75 -24.40
C SER A 749 -8.25 2.06 -24.98
N ARG A 750 -8.29 1.86 -26.30
CA ARG A 750 -9.49 1.36 -27.00
C ARG A 750 -9.99 0.00 -26.50
N ILE A 751 -9.08 -0.97 -26.35
CA ILE A 751 -9.45 -2.33 -25.92
C ILE A 751 -10.01 -2.33 -24.50
N ASN A 752 -9.42 -1.55 -23.58
CA ASN A 752 -9.95 -1.44 -22.23
C ASN A 752 -11.31 -0.72 -22.24
N MET A 753 -11.41 0.45 -22.87
CA MET A 753 -12.66 1.22 -22.93
C MET A 753 -13.82 0.38 -23.50
N ASN A 754 -13.60 -0.34 -24.62
CA ASN A 754 -14.60 -1.23 -25.20
C ASN A 754 -15.00 -2.34 -24.19
N LEU A 755 -14.09 -3.23 -23.79
CA LEU A 755 -14.47 -4.40 -22.99
C LEU A 755 -14.88 -4.09 -21.54
N ARG A 756 -14.38 -3.02 -20.94
CA ARG A 756 -14.59 -2.65 -19.53
C ARG A 756 -15.70 -1.62 -19.35
N GLU A 757 -15.64 -0.50 -20.08
CA GLU A 757 -16.50 0.67 -19.82
C GLU A 757 -17.72 0.74 -20.76
N ASP A 758 -17.59 0.40 -22.05
CA ASP A 758 -18.73 0.32 -22.97
C ASP A 758 -19.53 -0.97 -22.73
N LYS A 759 -18.84 -2.12 -22.68
CA LYS A 759 -19.47 -3.44 -22.66
C LYS A 759 -19.70 -4.01 -21.26
N HIS A 760 -18.94 -3.56 -20.27
CA HIS A 760 -19.01 -4.07 -18.88
C HIS A 760 -18.70 -5.58 -18.76
N TRP A 761 -17.90 -6.15 -19.67
CA TRP A 761 -17.56 -7.59 -19.69
C TRP A 761 -16.25 -7.91 -18.98
N SER A 762 -15.33 -6.94 -18.85
CA SER A 762 -14.05 -7.06 -18.17
C SER A 762 -13.93 -6.11 -16.99
N TYR A 763 -13.12 -6.45 -15.99
CA TYR A 763 -12.62 -5.47 -14.99
C TYR A 763 -11.42 -4.67 -15.50
N GLY A 764 -10.73 -5.17 -16.53
CA GLY A 764 -9.55 -4.53 -17.10
C GLY A 764 -8.91 -5.42 -18.16
N ALA A 765 -8.91 -4.94 -19.41
CA ALA A 765 -8.27 -5.57 -20.55
C ALA A 765 -7.19 -4.63 -21.11
N GLY A 766 -6.20 -5.17 -21.83
CA GLY A 766 -5.11 -4.35 -22.36
C GLY A 766 -4.28 -5.05 -23.43
N GLY A 767 -3.36 -4.30 -24.03
CA GLY A 767 -2.48 -4.75 -25.11
C GLY A 767 -1.04 -4.35 -24.83
N PHE A 768 -0.10 -5.25 -25.13
CA PHE A 768 1.30 -5.13 -24.71
C PHE A 768 2.22 -5.73 -25.77
N VAL A 769 3.41 -5.15 -25.95
CA VAL A 769 4.55 -5.88 -26.53
C VAL A 769 5.41 -6.40 -25.38
N LEU A 770 5.57 -7.71 -25.29
CA LEU A 770 6.44 -8.33 -24.28
C LEU A 770 7.91 -8.11 -24.66
N GLY A 771 8.73 -7.67 -23.70
CA GLY A 771 10.09 -7.25 -23.97
C GLY A 771 11.08 -8.42 -24.06
N SER A 772 11.63 -8.66 -25.25
CA SER A 772 12.80 -9.51 -25.51
C SER A 772 13.73 -8.87 -26.54
N LYS A 773 15.01 -9.30 -26.57
CA LYS A 773 16.02 -8.73 -27.47
C LYS A 773 15.77 -9.08 -28.94
N GLU A 774 15.51 -10.36 -29.23
CA GLU A 774 15.07 -10.79 -30.57
C GLU A 774 13.54 -10.71 -30.70
N VAL A 775 12.99 -11.22 -31.82
CA VAL A 775 11.55 -11.15 -32.18
C VAL A 775 10.65 -11.57 -31.02
N ARG A 776 9.52 -10.87 -30.85
CA ARG A 776 8.83 -10.77 -29.55
C ARG A 776 7.31 -10.79 -29.67
N PRO A 777 6.54 -11.23 -28.66
CA PRO A 777 5.08 -11.25 -28.73
C PRO A 777 4.47 -9.84 -28.65
N PHE A 778 3.59 -9.50 -29.59
CA PHE A 778 2.49 -8.56 -29.33
C PHE A 778 1.27 -9.35 -28.87
N ILE A 779 0.68 -8.94 -27.74
CA ILE A 779 -0.46 -9.62 -27.11
C ILE A 779 -1.56 -8.64 -26.73
N VAL A 780 -2.79 -9.14 -26.68
CA VAL A 780 -3.95 -8.55 -26.03
C VAL A 780 -4.42 -9.52 -24.95
N TYR A 781 -4.54 -9.03 -23.72
CA TYR A 781 -4.99 -9.75 -22.54
C TYR A 781 -6.36 -9.23 -22.11
N ALA A 782 -7.34 -10.13 -21.99
CA ALA A 782 -8.70 -9.80 -21.58
C ALA A 782 -9.29 -10.89 -20.65
N PRO A 783 -9.36 -10.65 -19.33
CA PRO A 783 -10.18 -11.41 -18.40
C PRO A 783 -11.63 -10.93 -18.53
N VAL A 784 -12.56 -11.82 -18.89
CA VAL A 784 -13.95 -11.46 -19.23
C VAL A 784 -14.97 -12.41 -18.59
N GLN A 785 -16.20 -11.94 -18.39
CA GLN A 785 -17.33 -12.79 -17.98
C GLN A 785 -17.47 -14.01 -18.90
N THR A 786 -17.55 -15.21 -18.34
CA THR A 786 -17.49 -16.47 -19.11
C THR A 786 -18.56 -16.55 -20.21
N ASP A 787 -19.78 -16.04 -19.98
CA ASP A 787 -20.87 -16.07 -20.97
C ASP A 787 -20.71 -15.06 -22.12
N LYS A 788 -19.75 -14.12 -21.98
CA LYS A 788 -19.38 -13.08 -22.97
C LYS A 788 -18.05 -13.38 -23.69
N THR A 789 -17.48 -14.57 -23.52
CA THR A 789 -16.15 -14.93 -24.04
C THR A 789 -16.06 -14.75 -25.57
N SER A 790 -17.04 -15.27 -26.30
CA SER A 790 -17.15 -15.22 -27.77
C SER A 790 -17.38 -13.81 -28.32
N GLU A 791 -18.21 -13.03 -27.63
CA GLU A 791 -18.52 -11.64 -27.95
C GLU A 791 -17.28 -10.76 -27.70
N SER A 792 -16.52 -11.07 -26.65
CA SER A 792 -15.24 -10.42 -26.34
C SER A 792 -14.17 -10.73 -27.39
N VAL A 793 -14.03 -11.98 -27.85
CA VAL A 793 -13.16 -12.33 -29.00
C VAL A 793 -13.51 -11.49 -30.24
N SER A 794 -14.81 -11.32 -30.50
CA SER A 794 -15.29 -10.56 -31.65
C SER A 794 -14.95 -9.07 -31.57
N GLU A 795 -15.13 -8.42 -30.41
CA GLU A 795 -14.70 -7.03 -30.20
C GLU A 795 -13.17 -6.88 -30.19
N ILE A 796 -12.40 -7.85 -29.69
CA ILE A 796 -10.92 -7.84 -29.77
C ILE A 796 -10.46 -7.91 -31.22
N ARG A 797 -11.00 -8.86 -32.02
CA ARG A 797 -10.73 -8.95 -33.47
C ARG A 797 -11.04 -7.64 -34.18
N LYS A 798 -12.16 -7.00 -33.81
CA LYS A 798 -12.60 -5.73 -34.37
C LYS A 798 -11.65 -4.58 -34.01
N GLU A 799 -11.31 -4.34 -32.74
CA GLU A 799 -10.36 -3.27 -32.39
C GLU A 799 -8.99 -3.46 -33.07
N ILE A 800 -8.45 -4.69 -33.05
CA ILE A 800 -7.17 -5.03 -33.70
C ILE A 800 -7.21 -4.76 -35.22
N SER A 801 -8.30 -5.16 -35.90
CA SER A 801 -8.45 -5.00 -37.36
C SER A 801 -8.75 -3.56 -37.77
N GLU A 802 -9.68 -2.89 -37.10
CA GLU A 802 -10.10 -1.52 -37.43
C GLU A 802 -8.96 -0.51 -37.15
N PHE A 803 -8.11 -0.76 -36.14
CA PHE A 803 -6.97 0.10 -35.80
C PHE A 803 -5.88 0.20 -36.88
N ILE A 804 -5.82 -0.73 -37.84
CA ILE A 804 -4.93 -0.62 -39.02
C ILE A 804 -5.68 -0.28 -40.33
N SER A 805 -7.02 -0.23 -40.31
CA SER A 805 -7.86 -0.15 -41.50
C SER A 805 -8.89 1.00 -41.46
N THR A 806 -10.07 0.78 -40.90
CA THR A 806 -11.23 1.70 -40.97
C THR A 806 -11.26 2.76 -39.88
N ARG A 807 -10.70 2.46 -38.69
CA ARG A 807 -10.53 3.39 -37.57
C ARG A 807 -9.05 3.47 -37.19
N PRO A 808 -8.13 3.93 -38.05
CA PRO A 808 -6.72 4.07 -37.66
C PRO A 808 -6.55 5.04 -36.48
N ALA A 809 -5.39 5.04 -35.84
CA ALA A 809 -5.04 6.04 -34.82
C ALA A 809 -5.30 7.47 -35.33
N THR A 810 -5.87 8.32 -34.47
CA THR A 810 -6.21 9.72 -34.76
C THR A 810 -5.22 10.70 -34.14
N GLN A 811 -5.22 11.95 -34.62
CA GLN A 811 -4.35 12.99 -34.06
C GLN A 811 -4.67 13.26 -32.58
N GLN A 812 -5.96 13.29 -32.21
CA GLN A 812 -6.40 13.50 -30.82
C GLN A 812 -5.90 12.40 -29.87
N GLU A 813 -5.95 11.13 -30.31
CA GLU A 813 -5.40 10.01 -29.54
C GLU A 813 -3.87 10.13 -29.40
N LEU A 814 -3.18 10.48 -30.48
CA LEU A 814 -1.73 10.65 -30.48
C LEU A 814 -1.27 11.82 -29.59
N ASP A 815 -1.92 12.98 -29.68
CA ASP A 815 -1.61 14.14 -28.85
C ASP A 815 -1.87 13.86 -27.37
N LYS A 816 -2.93 13.09 -27.06
CA LYS A 816 -3.23 12.59 -25.72
C LYS A 816 -2.11 11.68 -25.20
N VAL A 817 -1.70 10.62 -25.92
CA VAL A 817 -0.69 9.69 -25.41
C VAL A 817 0.72 10.31 -25.35
N LYS A 818 1.09 11.16 -26.32
CA LYS A 818 2.32 11.97 -26.27
C LYS A 818 2.34 12.85 -25.02
N THR A 819 1.22 13.52 -24.72
CA THR A 819 1.08 14.37 -23.52
C THR A 819 1.16 13.54 -22.24
N ASN A 820 0.44 12.42 -22.15
CA ASN A 820 0.49 11.50 -21.02
C ASN A 820 1.91 10.99 -20.76
N GLN A 821 2.57 10.45 -21.79
CA GLN A 821 3.90 9.86 -21.66
C GLN A 821 4.91 10.90 -21.19
N VAL A 822 4.98 12.06 -21.85
CA VAL A 822 5.94 13.12 -21.51
C VAL A 822 5.68 13.70 -20.12
N LEU A 823 4.42 13.93 -19.73
CA LEU A 823 4.08 14.39 -18.38
C LEU A 823 4.36 13.35 -17.29
N SER A 824 4.45 12.06 -17.64
CA SER A 824 4.78 11.00 -16.69
C SER A 824 6.29 10.79 -16.49
N LEU A 825 7.15 11.21 -17.42
CA LEU A 825 8.62 11.05 -17.33
C LEU A 825 9.27 11.53 -16.02
N PRO A 826 8.84 12.65 -15.38
CA PRO A 826 9.33 13.03 -14.05
C PRO A 826 9.09 11.94 -12.99
N GLY A 827 7.91 11.32 -13.00
CA GLY A 827 7.55 10.22 -12.09
C GLY A 827 8.23 8.89 -12.47
N GLN A 828 8.35 8.58 -13.76
CA GLN A 828 9.04 7.38 -14.23
C GLN A 828 10.52 7.34 -13.79
N TRP A 829 11.16 8.49 -13.58
CA TRP A 829 12.57 8.59 -13.15
C TRP A 829 12.74 9.15 -11.72
N GLU A 830 11.68 9.05 -10.90
CA GLU A 830 11.62 9.54 -9.52
C GLU A 830 12.64 8.85 -8.61
N THR A 831 12.71 7.51 -8.62
CA THR A 831 13.60 6.74 -7.73
C THR A 831 14.91 6.32 -8.40
N ASN A 832 15.94 6.04 -7.58
CA ASN A 832 17.19 5.45 -8.03
C ASN A 832 16.97 4.06 -8.67
N SER A 833 15.97 3.30 -8.20
CA SER A 833 15.62 1.99 -8.74
C SER A 833 14.97 2.08 -10.14
N SER A 834 14.16 3.12 -10.37
CA SER A 834 13.53 3.36 -11.68
C SER A 834 14.57 3.71 -12.74
N VAL A 835 15.49 4.62 -12.42
CA VAL A 835 16.62 4.97 -13.32
C VAL A 835 17.54 3.77 -13.57
N ASN A 836 17.86 2.97 -12.54
CA ASN A 836 18.64 1.73 -12.72
C ASN A 836 17.96 0.76 -13.71
N THR A 837 16.63 0.67 -13.65
CA THR A 837 15.81 -0.14 -14.56
C THR A 837 15.88 0.38 -16.01
N SER A 838 15.80 1.69 -16.22
CA SER A 838 16.02 2.31 -17.53
C SER A 838 17.41 2.00 -18.10
N ILE A 839 18.47 2.14 -17.30
CA ILE A 839 19.85 1.85 -17.73
C ILE A 839 20.03 0.35 -18.05
N ARG A 840 19.39 -0.54 -17.28
CA ARG A 840 19.36 -1.98 -17.60
C ARG A 840 18.71 -2.23 -18.96
N ASN A 841 17.62 -1.54 -19.29
CA ASN A 841 16.98 -1.68 -20.59
C ASN A 841 17.89 -1.20 -21.73
N MET A 842 18.63 -0.09 -21.54
CA MET A 842 19.66 0.35 -22.50
C MET A 842 20.72 -0.73 -22.74
N ILE A 843 21.21 -1.37 -21.67
CA ILE A 843 22.20 -2.46 -21.74
C ILE A 843 21.60 -3.77 -22.30
N ARG A 844 20.29 -4.01 -22.12
CA ARG A 844 19.60 -5.19 -22.66
C ARG A 844 19.45 -5.13 -24.18
N TYR A 845 19.13 -3.94 -24.69
CA TYR A 845 18.76 -3.72 -26.08
C TYR A 845 19.81 -2.92 -26.89
N ASP A 846 21.03 -2.78 -26.35
CA ASP A 846 22.17 -2.07 -26.95
C ASP A 846 21.87 -0.62 -27.38
N LEU A 847 21.12 0.12 -26.57
CA LEU A 847 20.66 1.48 -26.90
C LEU A 847 21.78 2.55 -26.76
N PRO A 848 21.71 3.64 -27.54
CA PRO A 848 22.58 4.80 -27.38
C PRO A 848 22.55 5.42 -25.98
N ASP A 849 23.67 5.96 -25.52
CA ASP A 849 23.82 6.57 -24.17
C ASP A 849 22.98 7.85 -23.97
N ASP A 850 22.52 8.45 -25.07
CA ASP A 850 21.64 9.59 -25.14
C ASP A 850 20.16 9.23 -25.37
N TYR A 851 19.79 7.95 -25.50
CA TYR A 851 18.41 7.52 -25.79
C TYR A 851 17.36 8.17 -24.87
N TYR A 852 17.51 8.07 -23.54
CA TYR A 852 16.58 8.73 -22.60
C TYR A 852 16.84 10.23 -22.42
N GLN A 853 17.89 10.79 -23.01
CA GLN A 853 18.15 12.23 -23.05
C GLN A 853 17.41 12.89 -24.23
N THR A 854 17.24 12.20 -25.36
CA THR A 854 16.46 12.65 -26.52
C THR A 854 14.98 12.28 -26.45
N TYR A 855 14.64 11.19 -25.74
CA TYR A 855 13.31 10.56 -25.71
C TYR A 855 12.09 11.51 -25.63
N ASP A 856 12.09 12.55 -24.80
CA ASP A 856 11.00 13.55 -24.75
C ASP A 856 10.82 14.25 -26.11
N GLN A 857 11.93 14.72 -26.70
CA GLN A 857 11.91 15.33 -28.03
C GLN A 857 11.50 14.33 -29.11
N ASP A 858 11.91 13.07 -29.01
CA ASP A 858 11.53 12.02 -29.95
C ASP A 858 10.02 11.72 -29.87
N VAL A 859 9.46 11.57 -28.67
CA VAL A 859 7.99 11.45 -28.45
C VAL A 859 7.27 12.66 -29.02
N ARG A 860 7.74 13.88 -28.72
CA ARG A 860 7.13 15.14 -29.22
C ARG A 860 7.19 15.24 -30.75
N ASN A 861 8.26 14.76 -31.38
CA ASN A 861 8.45 14.80 -32.83
C ASN A 861 7.60 13.79 -33.60
N LEU A 862 7.09 12.72 -32.96
CA LEU A 862 6.27 11.70 -33.63
C LEU A 862 5.09 12.32 -34.41
N SER A 863 5.02 12.02 -35.70
CA SER A 863 3.85 12.29 -36.53
C SER A 863 2.82 11.16 -36.42
N LEU A 864 1.61 11.43 -36.91
CA LEU A 864 0.57 10.42 -36.99
C LEU A 864 0.88 9.32 -38.02
N ASP A 865 1.72 9.60 -39.02
CA ASP A 865 2.10 8.61 -40.03
C ASP A 865 3.19 7.65 -39.53
N ASP A 866 4.09 8.11 -38.64
CA ASP A 866 5.05 7.22 -37.94
C ASP A 866 4.31 6.13 -37.16
N VAL A 867 3.35 6.56 -36.34
CA VAL A 867 2.54 5.66 -35.52
C VAL A 867 1.71 4.72 -36.39
N ARG A 868 1.03 5.23 -37.43
CA ARG A 868 0.26 4.38 -38.38
C ARG A 868 1.13 3.40 -39.17
N THR A 869 2.36 3.80 -39.51
CA THR A 869 3.33 2.92 -40.18
C THR A 869 3.82 1.83 -39.25
N VAL A 870 4.02 2.11 -37.96
CA VAL A 870 4.30 1.09 -36.95
C VAL A 870 3.08 0.22 -36.69
N SER A 871 1.86 0.75 -36.58
CA SER A 871 0.62 -0.04 -36.46
C SER A 871 0.53 -1.11 -37.54
N LYS A 872 0.73 -0.75 -38.81
CA LYS A 872 0.67 -1.68 -39.96
C LYS A 872 1.79 -2.73 -39.98
N LYS A 873 2.91 -2.48 -39.29
CA LYS A 873 4.01 -3.46 -39.14
C LYS A 873 3.81 -4.38 -37.93
N VAL A 874 3.23 -3.84 -36.86
CA VAL A 874 3.21 -4.49 -35.54
C VAL A 874 1.90 -5.20 -35.24
N VAL A 875 0.78 -4.69 -35.72
CA VAL A 875 -0.55 -5.27 -35.50
C VAL A 875 -0.94 -6.05 -36.76
N LYS A 876 -0.96 -7.39 -36.65
CA LYS A 876 -1.20 -8.33 -37.76
C LYS A 876 -2.44 -9.18 -37.46
N PRO A 877 -3.68 -8.68 -37.71
CA PRO A 877 -4.92 -9.36 -37.36
C PRO A 877 -5.01 -10.79 -37.91
N GLU A 878 -4.44 -11.01 -39.10
CA GLU A 878 -4.38 -12.27 -39.81
C GLU A 878 -3.35 -13.27 -39.26
N ALA A 879 -2.52 -12.86 -38.30
CA ALA A 879 -1.51 -13.70 -37.65
C ALA A 879 -1.84 -14.05 -36.19
N VAL A 880 -2.94 -13.53 -35.64
CA VAL A 880 -3.30 -13.71 -34.22
C VAL A 880 -3.65 -15.17 -33.91
N ASN A 881 -2.95 -15.75 -32.94
CA ASN A 881 -3.35 -16.99 -32.26
C ASN A 881 -3.96 -16.68 -30.89
N TRP A 882 -4.83 -17.56 -30.40
CA TRP A 882 -5.70 -17.31 -29.25
C TRP A 882 -5.43 -18.37 -28.18
N PHE A 883 -5.02 -17.96 -26.99
CA PHE A 883 -4.80 -18.82 -25.83
C PHE A 883 -5.88 -18.51 -24.81
N MET A 884 -6.76 -19.47 -24.55
CA MET A 884 -7.98 -19.24 -23.77
C MET A 884 -8.08 -20.21 -22.61
N VAL A 885 -8.36 -19.68 -21.42
CA VAL A 885 -8.63 -20.46 -20.22
C VAL A 885 -10.03 -20.14 -19.73
N GLY A 886 -10.89 -21.15 -19.60
CA GLY A 886 -12.26 -20.95 -19.14
C GLY A 886 -13.04 -22.25 -19.02
N ASP A 887 -14.30 -22.15 -18.60
CA ASP A 887 -15.17 -23.31 -18.47
C ASP A 887 -15.65 -23.77 -19.86
N ARG A 888 -14.97 -24.78 -20.42
CA ARG A 888 -15.21 -25.32 -21.77
C ARG A 888 -16.69 -25.62 -22.02
N ALA A 889 -17.40 -26.14 -21.03
CA ALA A 889 -18.80 -26.55 -21.15
C ALA A 889 -19.77 -25.36 -21.36
N LYS A 890 -19.34 -24.14 -21.00
CA LYS A 890 -20.13 -22.90 -21.15
C LYS A 890 -19.78 -22.09 -22.41
N ILE A 891 -18.58 -22.28 -22.97
CA ILE A 891 -18.03 -21.40 -24.01
C ILE A 891 -17.85 -22.08 -25.38
N ALA A 892 -17.59 -23.39 -25.44
CA ALA A 892 -17.17 -24.06 -26.67
C ALA A 892 -18.12 -23.83 -27.86
N SER A 893 -19.43 -24.05 -27.69
CA SER A 893 -20.39 -23.97 -28.80
C SER A 893 -20.49 -22.57 -29.43
N LYS A 894 -20.31 -21.50 -28.66
CA LYS A 894 -20.27 -20.13 -29.20
C LYS A 894 -18.92 -19.79 -29.85
N LEU A 895 -17.85 -20.51 -29.52
CA LEU A 895 -16.51 -20.32 -30.08
C LEU A 895 -16.37 -21.04 -31.42
N ASP A 896 -17.03 -22.20 -31.58
CA ASP A 896 -17.15 -22.91 -32.85
C ASP A 896 -17.76 -22.02 -33.96
N GLU A 897 -18.73 -21.17 -33.59
CA GLU A 897 -19.39 -20.21 -34.48
C GLU A 897 -18.47 -19.05 -34.96
N LEU A 898 -17.29 -18.85 -34.34
CA LEU A 898 -16.41 -17.70 -34.65
C LEU A 898 -15.44 -17.93 -35.81
N GLY A 899 -15.42 -19.11 -36.45
CA GLY A 899 -14.52 -19.36 -37.58
C GLY A 899 -13.04 -19.20 -37.22
N PHE A 900 -12.58 -19.96 -36.22
CA PHE A 900 -11.15 -20.23 -36.03
C PHE A 900 -10.68 -21.25 -37.07
N ASP A 901 -9.43 -21.16 -37.52
CA ASP A 901 -8.87 -22.11 -38.49
C ASP A 901 -8.76 -23.52 -37.87
N ASN A 902 -8.45 -23.57 -36.58
CA ASN A 902 -8.44 -24.76 -35.74
C ASN A 902 -8.84 -24.39 -34.30
N ILE A 903 -9.50 -25.31 -33.60
CA ILE A 903 -9.68 -25.27 -32.14
C ILE A 903 -9.02 -26.51 -31.55
N ILE A 904 -8.02 -26.31 -30.67
CA ILE A 904 -7.14 -27.36 -30.13
C ILE A 904 -7.22 -27.31 -28.60
N GLU A 905 -7.72 -28.38 -27.99
CA GLU A 905 -7.75 -28.51 -26.53
C GLU A 905 -6.38 -28.96 -26.00
N ILE A 906 -5.83 -28.20 -25.05
CA ILE A 906 -4.47 -28.39 -24.53
C ILE A 906 -4.43 -28.37 -22.99
N ASP A 907 -3.43 -29.04 -22.42
CA ASP A 907 -3.10 -28.96 -21.00
C ASP A 907 -2.30 -27.68 -20.65
N ALA A 908 -2.03 -27.48 -19.35
CA ALA A 908 -1.31 -26.33 -18.83
C ALA A 908 0.25 -26.39 -18.99
N ASP A 909 0.76 -27.35 -19.79
CA ASP A 909 2.12 -27.40 -20.33
C ASP A 909 2.14 -27.32 -21.88
N GLY A 910 0.98 -27.14 -22.51
CA GLY A 910 0.84 -26.97 -23.96
C GLY A 910 0.89 -28.28 -24.73
N ASN A 911 0.33 -29.36 -24.19
CA ASN A 911 0.20 -30.65 -24.87
C ASN A 911 -1.27 -30.90 -25.27
N PRO A 912 -1.56 -31.33 -26.51
CA PRO A 912 -2.94 -31.65 -26.93
C PRO A 912 -3.57 -32.77 -26.09
N ILE A 913 -4.80 -32.55 -25.62
CA ILE A 913 -5.56 -33.50 -24.80
C ILE A 913 -6.18 -34.64 -25.65
N VAL A 914 -6.36 -34.40 -26.94
CA VAL A 914 -6.82 -35.38 -27.95
C VAL A 914 -5.72 -35.47 -29.03
N PRO A 915 -5.42 -36.66 -29.59
CA PRO A 915 -4.42 -36.78 -30.64
C PRO A 915 -4.75 -35.90 -31.85
N ALA A 916 -3.82 -35.04 -32.25
CA ALA A 916 -3.93 -34.32 -33.51
C ALA A 916 -4.08 -35.34 -34.65
N VAL A 917 -5.10 -35.15 -35.49
CA VAL A 917 -5.37 -36.04 -36.62
C VAL A 917 -4.16 -36.00 -37.56
N LYS A 918 -3.53 -37.16 -37.80
CA LYS A 918 -2.49 -37.28 -38.82
C LYS A 918 -3.05 -36.87 -40.17
N GLU A 919 -2.28 -36.09 -40.94
CA GLU A 919 -2.51 -35.97 -42.37
C GLU A 919 -2.57 -37.36 -43.01
N PRO A 920 -3.52 -37.64 -43.92
CA PRO A 920 -3.54 -38.91 -44.65
C PRO A 920 -2.28 -39.06 -45.51
N GLU A 921 -1.66 -40.24 -45.48
CA GLU A 921 -0.60 -40.56 -46.44
C GLU A 921 -1.16 -40.52 -47.86
N ILE A 922 -0.49 -39.81 -48.76
CA ILE A 922 -0.89 -39.70 -50.16
C ILE A 922 -0.55 -41.02 -50.87
N GLU A 923 -1.52 -41.94 -50.92
CA GLU A 923 -1.48 -43.10 -51.82
C GLU A 923 -1.51 -42.64 -53.29
N LEU A 924 -0.33 -42.39 -53.85
CA LEU A 924 -0.13 -42.24 -55.29
C LEU A 924 -0.41 -43.58 -55.99
N LYS A 925 -1.61 -43.73 -56.58
CA LYS A 925 -1.90 -44.80 -57.55
C LYS A 925 -2.70 -44.29 -58.76
N ASN A 926 -1.98 -44.20 -59.88
CA ASN A 926 -2.44 -44.09 -61.28
C ASN A 926 -3.25 -42.84 -61.65
#